data_AF-A0A9W8ZWI9-F1
#
_entry.id   AF-A0A9W8ZWI9-F1
#
_cell.length_a   1.000
_cell.length_b   1.000
_cell.length_c   1.000
_cell.angle_alpha   90.00
_cell.angle_beta   90.00
_cell.angle_gamma   90.00
#
_symmetry.space_group_name_H-M   'P 1'
#
loop_
_entity.id
_entity.type
_entity.pdbx_description
1 polymer ?
#
loop_
_entity_poly.entity_id
_entity_poly.type
_entity_poly.pdbx_seq_one_letter_code
_entity_poly.pdbx_strand_id
1 'polypeptide(L)'
;MYYLDVMSSRQCTTSFFTNMTKFILRATPTPDDTEWKFDHIPPQFLSRPSSAASGRRETRFAKLIIFTPENITLQISPLSSNRIVMREDPSKLIIASFEKFRFPEQRPSVASDYMIRMFKAGLYLNGRQYRFFGHGNSQLRGRGCYLREANNDEELDNIIYGLGELTGIMNVAKRAKRIGLLFSGAEVDFILDSQYVGDIDDLTTGDENFSDGCGLISKRLCVQIARMKRILFQGRRYTPCVYQIRYKGYKGVVMLHPDMDKEKRHFIEFRKSMKKFRSTIDNTFAVVGYSTPYAFGRLNNEIVVLLSSLGITNEAFLAKQQTYFTWIEQATSNPIKGFEFLASLGPKYLADAERLVLDGFTPELLRKIRAAQNSELAAFKKNDDSTKERVRMLVHKSRRLYGVCDPHRVLKEGEVHVRVLTSRNGSSTIFGTDVIVVRNPCLHPGDILKLRAVDHPSLNHLVDCVVFSSQGKRSPSSMSSGGNLDGDEYFVCWDPDLVPTKVFESYEYPPNKEITQKTITRQDLARYFASYNNSGMAQTSALHNKWARYHLQGAMSPECQELNALYSQAVDGARVKIPERLRTPPDPPEDSNFILSDLFNAAQSWSQAFLIREGGADSAPVSVEEADELIKRLFSASETTVSEYRLIELARRIARKHKVDFRTYLSYINYGALETHEKYELAASLKISPEEEAYMWNSLLRSDIVSSKDLEDKKLSGSLRVQRLYSSKDLGLHAFFGYLIRAMQGFTRKLVIVKLDERFSFTIFMRGEIKLNEDFPVDGEHVVVATFMRESALKAIPTFTPCTAGFQLYCGEGNIQLFNKYRANTFIHVRKPPANSDEAFIISIALQQISSRVQKQMGRVNRTPIVSIEIHVVSNRDRLAHLLFDLRFDRVPTEEFLRRFTHVDTTYLPNTLEEADLHSLPEALRDVFTKPEGAVKRLLSATDITTQNLDQCADFAWTHHADHQLFWIFDSILDRQPMNQGIVLKWLGTHPLLVFCILKKFLSNDTDSFPEPWD
;
A
#
# COMPACT_ATOMS: atom_id res chain seq x y z
N MET A 1 4.57 29.36 6.86
CA MET A 1 4.47 28.98 8.30
C MET A 1 3.88 27.57 8.50
N TYR A 2 3.99 26.67 7.50
CA TYR A 2 3.38 25.33 7.45
C TYR A 2 4.37 24.15 7.65
N TYR A 3 5.67 24.43 7.76
CA TYR A 3 6.71 23.41 7.96
C TYR A 3 6.81 22.87 9.41
N LEU A 4 6.01 23.38 10.34
CA LEU A 4 6.05 22.99 11.76
C LEU A 4 5.18 21.76 12.07
N ASP A 5 4.19 21.44 11.23
CA ASP A 5 3.24 20.35 11.53
C ASP A 5 3.76 18.95 11.17
N VAL A 6 4.68 18.85 10.19
CA VAL A 6 5.29 17.55 9.80
C VAL A 6 6.49 17.19 10.69
N MET A 7 7.05 18.16 11.43
CA MET A 7 8.05 17.89 12.47
C MET A 7 7.44 17.54 13.83
N SER A 8 6.14 17.74 14.04
CA SER A 8 5.50 17.45 15.33
C SER A 8 5.45 15.93 15.64
N SER A 9 5.51 15.06 14.62
CA SER A 9 5.55 13.60 14.81
C SER A 9 6.92 13.07 15.26
N ARG A 10 7.98 13.90 15.24
CA ARG A 10 9.27 13.62 15.90
C ARG A 10 9.51 14.48 17.16
N GLN A 11 8.58 15.37 17.52
CA GLN A 11 8.60 16.14 18.78
C GLN A 11 7.89 15.43 19.94
N CYS A 12 7.59 14.14 19.82
CA CYS A 12 7.02 13.36 20.93
C CYS A 12 8.06 12.97 22.02
N THR A 13 9.24 13.59 22.02
CA THR A 13 10.22 13.51 23.12
C THR A 13 10.39 14.82 23.88
N THR A 14 9.78 15.94 23.46
CA THR A 14 9.95 17.23 24.15
C THR A 14 9.04 17.47 25.35
N SER A 15 8.01 16.64 25.60
CA SER A 15 7.17 16.82 26.80
C SER A 15 7.74 16.19 28.07
N PHE A 16 8.88 15.47 28.00
CA PHE A 16 9.52 14.84 29.16
C PHE A 16 10.63 15.71 29.81
N PHE A 17 10.97 16.88 29.25
CA PHE A 17 12.19 17.62 29.64
C PHE A 17 11.96 19.09 30.04
N THR A 18 10.78 19.45 30.50
CA THR A 18 10.47 20.80 31.02
C THR A 18 11.03 21.11 32.42
N ASN A 19 11.69 20.14 33.08
CA ASN A 19 12.31 20.31 34.41
C ASN A 19 13.85 20.20 34.39
N MET A 20 14.53 20.80 33.40
CA MET A 20 15.98 21.02 33.50
C MET A 20 16.28 22.39 34.09
N THR A 21 17.18 22.44 35.07
CA THR A 21 17.67 23.64 35.74
C THR A 21 18.19 24.64 34.71
N LYS A 22 17.87 25.93 34.87
CA LYS A 22 18.33 27.03 33.99
C LYS A 22 19.24 27.96 34.77
N PHE A 23 20.33 28.40 34.14
CA PHE A 23 21.21 29.43 34.68
C PHE A 23 21.00 30.74 33.92
N ILE A 24 20.79 31.85 34.62
CA ILE A 24 20.65 33.17 33.98
C ILE A 24 22.04 33.74 33.76
N LEU A 25 22.46 33.87 32.49
CA LEU A 25 23.73 34.49 32.11
C LEU A 25 23.65 36.03 32.17
N ARG A 26 22.50 36.60 31.79
CA ARG A 26 22.22 38.03 31.87
C ARG A 26 20.73 38.26 32.07
N ALA A 27 20.38 39.11 33.02
CA ALA A 27 19.03 39.67 33.12
C ALA A 27 18.93 40.91 32.22
N THR A 28 17.82 41.06 31.51
CA THR A 28 17.47 42.27 30.74
C THR A 28 18.56 42.70 29.74
N PRO A 29 18.81 41.92 28.67
CA PRO A 29 19.71 42.35 27.61
C PRO A 29 19.26 43.70 27.02
N THR A 30 20.20 44.59 26.70
CA THR A 30 19.90 45.92 26.14
C THR A 30 20.38 46.06 24.70
N PRO A 31 19.76 46.91 23.86
CA PRO A 31 20.26 47.17 22.52
C PRO A 31 21.73 47.61 22.48
N ASP A 32 22.22 48.28 23.51
CA ASP A 32 23.55 48.86 23.57
C ASP A 32 24.63 47.90 24.09
N ASP A 33 24.28 46.64 24.37
CA ASP A 33 25.27 45.64 24.78
C ASP A 33 26.38 45.50 23.71
N THR A 34 27.63 45.63 24.15
CA THR A 34 28.84 45.53 23.30
C THR A 34 29.69 44.30 23.62
N GLU A 35 29.50 43.67 24.78
CA GLU A 35 30.25 42.48 25.22
C GLU A 35 29.32 41.36 25.73
N TRP A 36 29.69 40.10 25.43
CA TRP A 36 28.99 38.88 25.84
C TRP A 36 29.95 37.94 26.59
N LYS A 37 30.51 38.43 27.71
CA LYS A 37 31.40 37.68 28.59
C LYS A 37 30.63 37.25 29.84
N PHE A 38 30.67 35.96 30.13
CA PHE A 38 29.99 35.36 31.27
C PHE A 38 30.97 34.49 32.06
N ASP A 39 31.35 34.97 33.24
CA ASP A 39 32.27 34.31 34.16
C ASP A 39 31.52 33.69 35.35
N HIS A 40 32.18 32.80 36.08
CA HIS A 40 31.63 32.09 37.25
C HIS A 40 30.43 31.17 36.95
N ILE A 41 30.37 30.59 35.76
CA ILE A 41 29.31 29.63 35.41
C ILE A 41 29.55 28.31 36.19
N PRO A 42 28.53 27.77 36.90
CA PRO A 42 28.70 26.55 37.68
C PRO A 42 29.10 25.34 36.82
N PRO A 43 30.00 24.45 37.29
CA PRO A 43 30.48 23.30 36.52
C PRO A 43 29.37 22.39 35.97
N GLN A 44 28.26 22.24 36.70
CA GLN A 44 27.10 21.46 36.28
C GLN A 44 26.45 21.91 34.95
N PHE A 45 26.66 23.16 34.53
CA PHE A 45 26.19 23.70 33.26
C PHE A 45 27.26 23.69 32.16
N LEU A 46 28.46 23.18 32.48
CA LEU A 46 29.63 23.12 31.61
C LEU A 46 30.05 21.67 31.30
N SER A 47 29.76 20.72 32.19
CA SER A 47 30.11 19.29 32.08
C SER A 47 28.95 18.41 31.59
N ARG A 48 29.28 17.28 30.95
CA ARG A 48 28.34 16.27 30.44
C ARG A 48 27.54 15.65 31.61
N PRO A 49 26.21 15.45 31.50
CA PRO A 49 25.47 14.64 32.46
C PRO A 49 26.05 13.20 32.50
N SER A 50 26.33 12.65 33.67
CA SER A 50 26.78 11.25 33.81
C SER A 50 25.67 10.30 33.34
N SER A 51 25.85 9.59 32.23
CA SER A 51 24.87 8.60 31.78
C SER A 51 24.97 7.35 32.65
N ALA A 52 24.01 7.15 33.55
CA ALA A 52 23.79 5.85 34.18
C ALA A 52 23.37 4.82 33.11
N ALA A 53 23.82 3.58 33.33
CA ALA A 53 23.68 2.43 32.46
C ALA A 53 22.26 2.23 31.90
N SER A 54 22.11 2.32 30.58
CA SER A 54 21.11 1.54 29.84
C SER A 54 21.66 1.31 28.44
N GLY A 55 21.60 0.08 27.93
CA GLY A 55 22.14 -0.34 26.62
C GLY A 55 21.40 0.24 25.40
N ARG A 56 20.94 1.50 25.46
CA ARG A 56 20.38 2.25 24.33
C ARG A 56 21.33 3.39 23.95
N ARG A 57 21.49 3.60 22.63
CA ARG A 57 22.38 4.57 21.95
C ARG A 57 22.69 5.84 22.78
N GLU A 58 23.96 6.21 22.91
CA GLU A 58 24.43 7.41 23.61
C GLU A 58 23.76 8.70 23.08
N THR A 59 22.80 9.24 23.83
CA THR A 59 22.30 10.59 23.61
C THR A 59 23.40 11.60 23.95
N ARG A 60 23.87 12.37 22.95
CA ARG A 60 24.84 13.46 23.16
C ARG A 60 24.11 14.71 23.66
N PHE A 61 24.77 15.49 24.51
CA PHE A 61 24.23 16.75 25.07
C PHE A 61 25.16 17.91 24.74
N ALA A 62 24.60 19.12 24.61
CA ALA A 62 25.36 20.35 24.49
C ALA A 62 24.72 21.50 25.28
N LYS A 63 25.50 22.57 25.43
CA LYS A 63 25.06 23.85 25.98
C LYS A 63 24.03 24.47 25.03
N LEU A 64 22.90 24.89 25.57
CA LEU A 64 21.84 25.63 24.88
C LEU A 64 21.70 26.99 25.54
N ILE A 65 21.98 28.05 24.77
CA ILE A 65 21.76 29.43 25.18
C ILE A 65 20.49 29.95 24.52
N ILE A 66 19.55 30.42 25.32
CA ILE A 66 18.29 31.01 24.84
C ILE A 66 18.34 32.51 25.10
N PHE A 67 18.15 33.29 24.05
CA PHE A 67 18.02 34.73 24.10
C PHE A 67 16.53 35.10 24.10
N THR A 68 16.09 35.84 25.12
CA THR A 68 14.76 36.44 25.20
C THR A 68 14.87 37.93 25.55
N PRO A 69 13.80 38.73 25.43
CA PRO A 69 13.81 40.12 25.87
C PRO A 69 14.15 40.27 27.36
N GLU A 70 13.77 39.28 28.18
CA GLU A 70 13.87 39.34 29.64
C GLU A 70 15.18 38.76 30.17
N ASN A 71 15.72 37.72 29.54
CA ASN A 71 16.96 37.07 29.98
C ASN A 71 17.71 36.35 28.86
N ILE A 72 19.01 36.19 29.09
CA ILE A 72 19.87 35.23 28.38
C ILE A 72 20.08 34.07 29.35
N THR A 73 19.65 32.87 28.98
CA THR A 73 19.74 31.69 29.84
C THR A 73 20.60 30.60 29.23
N LEU A 74 21.31 29.86 30.07
CA LEU A 74 22.08 28.67 29.75
C LEU A 74 21.40 27.44 30.37
N GLN A 75 21.24 26.41 29.56
CA GLN A 75 20.80 25.08 29.99
C GLN A 75 21.50 24.00 29.17
N ILE A 76 21.40 22.73 29.58
CA ILE A 76 21.89 21.60 28.81
C ILE A 76 20.72 21.01 28.02
N SER A 77 20.95 20.65 26.75
CA SER A 77 19.92 20.10 25.86
C SER A 77 20.47 18.92 25.06
N PRO A 78 19.66 17.90 24.76
CA PRO A 78 20.07 16.83 23.86
C PRO A 78 20.37 17.37 22.46
N LEU A 79 21.48 16.92 21.87
CA LEU A 79 21.87 17.24 20.50
C LEU A 79 21.19 16.31 19.52
N SER A 80 20.63 16.89 18.45
CA SER A 80 20.25 16.12 17.28
C SER A 80 21.50 15.65 16.53
N SER A 81 21.51 14.37 16.13
CA SER A 81 22.60 13.81 15.33
C SER A 81 22.66 14.45 13.95
N ASN A 82 23.84 14.90 13.55
CA ASN A 82 24.15 15.39 12.21
C ASN A 82 25.64 15.22 11.93
N ARG A 83 26.06 15.41 10.67
CA ARG A 83 27.44 15.15 10.22
C ARG A 83 28.48 15.96 11.00
N ILE A 84 28.19 17.21 11.33
CA ILE A 84 29.08 18.06 12.14
C ILE A 84 29.13 17.56 13.59
N VAL A 85 27.98 17.38 14.24
CA VAL A 85 27.90 16.93 15.64
C VAL A 85 28.55 15.56 15.86
N MET A 86 28.56 14.70 14.85
CA MET A 86 29.21 13.38 14.92
C MET A 86 30.74 13.48 14.92
N ARG A 87 31.29 14.41 14.14
CA ARG A 87 32.74 14.63 13.98
C ARG A 87 33.33 15.49 15.08
N GLU A 88 32.49 16.30 15.73
CA GLU A 88 32.92 17.28 16.70
C GLU A 88 32.70 16.87 18.14
N ASP A 89 33.56 17.37 19.02
CA ASP A 89 33.37 17.27 20.47
C ASP A 89 32.14 18.12 20.88
N PRO A 90 31.06 17.49 21.41
CA PRO A 90 29.89 18.21 21.90
C PRO A 90 30.20 19.26 22.96
N SER A 91 31.28 19.10 23.74
CA SER A 91 31.67 20.03 24.80
C SER A 91 32.05 21.41 24.27
N LYS A 92 32.55 21.46 23.02
CA LYS A 92 32.96 22.67 22.29
C LYS A 92 31.80 23.34 21.57
N LEU A 93 30.60 22.76 21.57
CA LEU A 93 29.44 23.26 20.84
C LEU A 93 28.44 23.95 21.76
N ILE A 94 27.87 25.04 21.26
CA ILE A 94 26.71 25.72 21.84
C ILE A 94 25.61 25.80 20.78
N ILE A 95 24.38 25.49 21.16
CA ILE A 95 23.20 25.90 20.39
C ILE A 95 22.76 27.26 20.92
N ALA A 96 22.72 28.28 20.06
CA ALA A 96 22.16 29.58 20.39
C ALA A 96 20.77 29.71 19.75
N SER A 97 19.73 30.00 20.54
CA SER A 97 18.35 30.21 20.08
C SER A 97 17.93 31.66 20.26
N PHE A 98 17.47 32.27 19.17
CA PHE A 98 16.95 33.64 19.08
C PHE A 98 15.48 33.68 18.63
N GLU A 99 14.76 32.58 18.82
CA GLU A 99 13.37 32.41 18.39
C GLU A 99 12.49 33.55 18.91
N LYS A 100 12.53 33.76 20.24
CA LYS A 100 11.76 34.77 20.97
C LYS A 100 12.52 36.09 21.18
N PHE A 101 13.77 36.20 20.73
CA PHE A 101 14.60 37.35 21.03
C PHE A 101 14.19 38.59 20.23
N ARG A 102 13.52 39.54 20.86
CA ARG A 102 13.15 40.84 20.27
C ARG A 102 13.30 41.92 21.35
N PHE A 103 13.57 43.15 20.94
CA PHE A 103 13.48 44.28 21.86
C PHE A 103 12.05 44.85 21.77
N PRO A 104 11.31 44.95 22.88
CA PRO A 104 9.98 45.55 22.89
C PRO A 104 10.00 46.96 22.30
N GLU A 105 8.96 47.32 21.56
CA GLU A 105 8.78 48.66 20.95
C GLU A 105 9.87 49.11 19.96
N GLN A 106 10.84 48.24 19.65
CA GLN A 106 11.94 48.52 18.73
C GLN A 106 11.74 47.83 17.38
N ARG A 107 12.39 48.37 16.35
CA ARG A 107 12.38 47.76 15.01
C ARG A 107 13.06 46.38 15.05
N PRO A 108 12.57 45.36 14.30
CA PRO A 108 13.22 44.04 14.23
C PRO A 108 14.69 44.06 13.78
N SER A 109 15.12 45.11 13.08
CA SER A 109 16.51 45.34 12.70
C SER A 109 17.42 45.47 13.93
N VAL A 110 16.96 46.06 15.03
CA VAL A 110 17.75 46.29 16.25
C VAL A 110 18.22 44.96 16.86
N ALA A 111 17.33 43.96 16.93
CA ALA A 111 17.69 42.61 17.37
C ALA A 111 18.63 41.90 16.38
N SER A 112 18.53 42.21 15.08
CA SER A 112 19.45 41.69 14.06
C SER A 112 20.84 42.30 14.23
N ASP A 113 20.94 43.60 14.47
CA ASP A 113 22.18 44.32 14.71
C ASP A 113 22.85 43.86 16.02
N TYR A 114 22.07 43.58 17.07
CA TYR A 114 22.56 42.97 18.30
C TYR A 114 23.24 41.62 18.04
N MET A 115 22.59 40.72 17.29
CA MET A 115 23.19 39.43 16.92
C MET A 115 24.45 39.62 16.08
N ILE A 116 24.48 40.58 15.15
CA ILE A 116 25.66 40.86 14.32
C ILE A 116 26.83 41.33 15.18
N ARG A 117 26.60 42.20 16.17
CA ARG A 117 27.62 42.61 17.14
C ARG A 117 28.09 41.43 17.99
N MET A 118 27.16 40.59 18.46
CA MET A 118 27.47 39.39 19.23
C MET A 118 28.34 38.40 18.47
N PHE A 119 28.00 38.09 17.21
CA PHE A 119 28.81 37.21 16.39
C PHE A 119 30.19 37.80 16.05
N LYS A 120 30.29 39.12 15.92
CA LYS A 120 31.57 39.82 15.68
C LYS A 120 32.48 39.79 16.92
N ALA A 121 31.92 40.04 18.11
CA ALA A 121 32.66 40.05 19.37
C ALA A 121 32.99 38.63 19.87
N GLY A 122 32.13 37.66 19.57
CA GLY A 122 32.15 36.32 20.13
C GLY A 122 31.47 36.26 21.50
N LEU A 123 31.05 35.05 21.89
CA LEU A 123 30.44 34.78 23.18
C LEU A 123 31.45 34.05 24.08
N TYR A 124 31.70 34.54 25.29
CA TYR A 124 32.67 33.95 26.20
C TYR A 124 31.99 33.29 27.40
N LEU A 125 32.35 32.03 27.67
CA LEU A 125 31.96 31.31 28.88
C LEU A 125 33.22 30.91 29.64
N ASN A 126 33.43 31.43 30.85
CA ASN A 126 34.62 31.20 31.68
C ASN A 126 35.93 31.32 30.89
N GLY A 127 36.12 32.46 30.21
CA GLY A 127 37.31 32.75 29.39
C GLY A 127 37.42 32.04 28.03
N ARG A 128 36.54 31.09 27.70
CA ARG A 128 36.54 30.41 26.39
C ARG A 128 35.65 31.11 25.38
N GLN A 129 36.19 31.47 24.21
CA GLN A 129 35.45 32.14 23.14
C GLN A 129 34.71 31.14 22.23
N TYR A 130 33.42 31.39 22.00
CA TYR A 130 32.57 30.67 21.06
C TYR A 130 32.16 31.61 19.91
N ARG A 131 32.38 31.15 18.68
CA ARG A 131 32.17 31.94 17.44
C ARG A 131 31.11 31.28 16.57
N PHE A 132 30.49 32.05 15.67
CA PHE A 132 29.43 31.56 14.79
C PHE A 132 29.93 30.42 13.90
N PHE A 133 29.34 29.23 14.02
CA PHE A 133 29.80 28.06 13.29
C PHE A 133 28.93 27.78 12.06
N GLY A 134 27.61 27.75 12.22
CA GLY A 134 26.67 27.54 11.12
C GLY A 134 25.27 27.20 11.59
N HIS A 135 24.38 26.90 10.64
CA HIS A 135 23.00 26.50 10.90
C HIS A 135 22.53 25.51 9.83
N GLY A 136 21.64 24.58 10.17
CA GLY A 136 20.83 23.88 9.18
C GLY A 136 19.57 24.69 8.83
N ASN A 137 18.79 24.21 7.86
CA ASN A 137 17.56 24.91 7.44
C ASN A 137 16.51 24.97 8.58
N SER A 138 16.43 23.93 9.40
CA SER A 138 15.50 23.92 10.54
C SER A 138 15.92 24.95 11.58
N GLN A 139 17.21 25.02 11.93
CA GLN A 139 17.70 26.01 12.87
C GLN A 139 17.51 27.43 12.31
N LEU A 140 17.82 27.69 11.03
CA LEU A 140 17.57 29.01 10.40
C LEU A 140 16.12 29.47 10.55
N ARG A 141 15.15 28.60 10.24
CA ARG A 141 13.71 28.92 10.36
C ARG A 141 13.28 29.17 11.80
N GLY A 142 13.85 28.44 12.76
CA GLY A 142 13.65 28.65 14.19
C GLY A 142 14.54 29.74 14.81
N ARG A 143 15.31 30.48 13.99
CA ARG A 143 16.31 31.47 14.44
C ARG A 143 17.30 30.90 15.46
N GLY A 144 17.71 29.65 15.27
CA GLY A 144 18.78 28.99 16.00
C GLY A 144 20.05 28.82 15.16
N CYS A 145 21.21 28.73 15.81
CA CYS A 145 22.48 28.41 15.17
C CYS A 145 23.42 27.65 16.11
N TYR A 146 24.49 27.10 15.56
CA TYR A 146 25.60 26.54 16.32
C TYR A 146 26.70 27.57 16.48
N LEU A 147 27.22 27.69 17.70
CA LEU A 147 28.49 28.32 17.99
C LEU A 147 29.49 27.24 18.39
N ARG A 148 30.77 27.51 18.15
CA ARG A 148 31.85 26.58 18.45
C ARG A 148 33.03 27.30 19.09
N GLU A 149 33.64 26.66 20.08
CA GLU A 149 34.90 27.08 20.68
C GLU A 149 36.01 27.14 19.61
N ALA A 150 36.61 28.32 19.40
CA ALA A 150 37.70 28.54 18.45
C ALA A 150 38.43 29.85 18.75
N ASN A 151 39.72 29.91 18.42
CA ASN A 151 40.55 31.10 18.64
C ASN A 151 40.35 32.16 17.54
N ASN A 152 40.03 31.74 16.32
CA ASN A 152 39.80 32.63 15.18
C ASN A 152 38.81 32.01 14.18
N ASP A 153 38.37 32.79 13.19
CA ASP A 153 37.41 32.32 12.18
C ASP A 153 38.04 31.34 11.18
N GLU A 154 39.35 31.40 10.96
CA GLU A 154 40.08 30.54 10.04
C GLU A 154 40.08 29.08 10.50
N GLU A 155 40.22 28.83 11.81
CA GLU A 155 40.08 27.50 12.40
C GLU A 155 38.72 26.86 12.07
N LEU A 156 37.64 27.64 12.20
CA LEU A 156 36.29 27.16 11.88
C LEU A 156 36.07 26.98 10.38
N ASP A 157 36.65 27.88 9.57
CA ASP A 157 36.60 27.81 8.11
C ASP A 157 37.33 26.55 7.61
N ASN A 158 38.50 26.23 8.14
CA ASN A 158 39.25 25.01 7.81
C ASN A 158 38.44 23.74 8.08
N ILE A 159 37.69 23.70 9.19
CA ILE A 159 36.79 22.57 9.49
C ILE A 159 35.68 22.46 8.45
N ILE A 160 34.97 23.55 8.13
CA ILE A 160 33.82 23.52 7.21
C ILE A 160 34.26 23.25 5.77
N TYR A 161 35.27 23.98 5.29
CA TYR A 161 35.76 23.87 3.92
C TYR A 161 36.58 22.59 3.69
N GLY A 162 37.09 21.96 4.76
CA GLY A 162 37.65 20.60 4.68
C GLY A 162 36.60 19.51 4.37
N LEU A 163 35.31 19.79 4.54
CA LEU A 163 34.23 18.82 4.28
C LEU A 163 33.69 18.88 2.84
N GLY A 164 34.07 19.89 2.07
CA GLY A 164 33.73 20.00 0.66
C GLY A 164 34.10 21.32 0.01
N GLU A 165 34.14 21.31 -1.31
CA GLU A 165 34.45 22.46 -2.17
C GLU A 165 33.27 23.46 -2.16
N LEU A 166 33.29 24.40 -1.22
CA LEU A 166 32.25 25.42 -1.04
C LEU A 166 32.73 26.84 -1.38
N THR A 167 34.04 27.04 -1.51
CA THR A 167 34.69 28.34 -1.76
C THR A 167 34.33 28.92 -3.13
N GLY A 168 34.01 28.07 -4.13
CA GLY A 168 33.54 28.51 -5.45
C GLY A 168 32.11 29.03 -5.48
N ILE A 169 31.33 28.90 -4.40
CA ILE A 169 29.94 29.36 -4.34
C ILE A 169 29.94 30.83 -3.89
N MET A 170 29.87 31.76 -4.82
CA MET A 170 30.05 33.21 -4.55
C MET A 170 28.79 33.96 -4.13
N ASN A 171 27.67 33.27 -3.90
CA ASN A 171 26.46 33.81 -3.31
C ASN A 171 26.36 33.39 -1.82
N VAL A 172 26.23 34.37 -0.91
CA VAL A 172 26.23 34.13 0.55
C VAL A 172 25.10 33.21 0.99
N ALA A 173 23.87 33.45 0.53
CA ALA A 173 22.70 32.66 0.89
C ALA A 173 22.82 31.21 0.38
N LYS A 174 23.27 31.02 -0.85
CA LYS A 174 23.52 29.71 -1.47
C LYS A 174 24.62 28.96 -0.73
N ARG A 175 25.73 29.63 -0.39
CA ARG A 175 26.84 29.04 0.40
C ARG A 175 26.37 28.65 1.80
N ALA A 176 25.65 29.51 2.51
CA ALA A 176 25.06 29.20 3.81
C ALA A 176 24.11 28.00 3.73
N LYS A 177 23.26 27.92 2.70
CA LYS A 177 22.35 26.78 2.44
C LYS A 177 23.11 25.48 2.18
N ARG A 178 24.26 25.51 1.49
CA ARG A 178 25.12 24.31 1.26
C ARG A 178 25.86 23.88 2.52
N ILE A 179 26.45 24.83 3.26
CA ILE A 179 27.05 24.57 4.58
C ILE A 179 25.99 23.94 5.51
N GLY A 180 24.76 24.46 5.49
CA GLY A 180 23.66 23.95 6.32
C GLY A 180 23.22 22.51 6.03
N LEU A 181 23.62 21.94 4.89
CA LEU A 181 23.44 20.50 4.64
C LEU A 181 24.29 19.64 5.57
N LEU A 182 25.45 20.13 6.02
CA LEU A 182 26.31 19.47 6.99
C LEU A 182 25.71 19.46 8.40
N PHE A 183 24.90 20.48 8.71
CA PHE A 183 24.19 20.65 9.99
C PHE A 183 22.77 20.07 9.99
N SER A 184 22.33 19.49 8.87
CA SER A 184 20.99 18.91 8.75
C SER A 184 20.89 17.65 9.57
N GLY A 185 19.80 17.54 10.36
CA GLY A 185 19.54 16.36 11.19
C GLY A 185 19.44 15.10 10.33
N ALA A 186 20.42 14.22 10.49
CA ALA A 186 20.52 12.98 9.74
C ALA A 186 21.35 12.01 10.58
N GLU A 187 20.72 10.92 11.00
CA GLU A 187 21.47 9.81 11.60
C GLU A 187 22.33 9.19 10.50
N VAL A 188 23.64 9.08 10.75
CA VAL A 188 24.52 8.29 9.89
C VAL A 188 24.09 6.85 10.00
N ASP A 189 23.66 6.26 8.88
CA ASP A 189 23.16 4.90 8.86
C ASP A 189 24.29 3.90 8.65
N PHE A 190 25.14 4.14 7.65
CA PHE A 190 26.30 3.32 7.35
C PHE A 190 27.29 4.06 6.42
N ILE A 191 28.45 3.45 6.20
CA ILE A 191 29.44 3.90 5.21
C ILE A 191 29.13 3.22 3.89
N LEU A 192 28.74 4.01 2.88
CA LEU A 192 28.50 3.51 1.54
C LEU A 192 29.78 3.63 0.72
N ASP A 193 30.37 2.47 0.42
CA ASP A 193 31.58 2.38 -0.38
C ASP A 193 31.36 2.97 -1.78
N SER A 194 32.25 3.89 -2.16
CA SER A 194 32.20 4.62 -3.42
C SER A 194 32.28 3.73 -4.65
N GLN A 195 32.81 2.51 -4.56
CA GLN A 195 32.85 1.60 -5.70
C GLN A 195 31.44 1.16 -6.17
N TYR A 196 30.46 1.18 -5.27
CA TYR A 196 29.06 0.82 -5.58
C TYR A 196 28.17 2.04 -5.86
N VAL A 197 28.76 3.21 -6.11
CA VAL A 197 28.06 4.46 -6.34
C VAL A 197 28.32 4.94 -7.77
N GLY A 198 27.27 5.13 -8.55
CA GLY A 198 27.34 5.72 -9.88
C GLY A 198 26.80 7.15 -9.94
N ASP A 199 27.25 7.91 -10.93
CA ASP A 199 26.61 9.16 -11.38
C ASP A 199 25.94 8.90 -12.74
N ILE A 200 24.71 9.36 -12.92
CA ILE A 200 23.92 9.27 -14.15
C ILE A 200 23.40 10.66 -14.57
N ASP A 201 23.06 10.84 -15.84
CA ASP A 201 22.58 12.12 -16.36
C ASP A 201 21.17 12.47 -15.87
N ASP A 202 20.81 13.76 -15.89
CA ASP A 202 19.43 14.18 -15.65
C ASP A 202 18.51 13.88 -16.85
N LEU A 203 17.26 13.51 -16.58
CA LEU A 203 16.24 13.37 -17.62
C LEU A 203 15.76 14.76 -18.02
N THR A 204 16.21 15.22 -19.18
CA THR A 204 15.89 16.55 -19.71
C THR A 204 15.13 16.47 -21.02
N THR A 205 14.28 17.47 -21.26
CA THR A 205 13.67 17.76 -22.57
C THR A 205 13.81 19.26 -22.81
N GLY A 206 14.64 19.65 -23.79
CA GLY A 206 15.06 21.05 -23.92
C GLY A 206 15.83 21.51 -22.67
N ASP A 207 15.44 22.65 -22.11
CA ASP A 207 16.06 23.21 -20.90
C ASP A 207 15.41 22.71 -19.59
N GLU A 208 14.29 21.97 -19.67
CA GLU A 208 13.56 21.50 -18.48
C GLU A 208 14.13 20.16 -17.97
N ASN A 209 14.30 20.07 -16.64
CA ASN A 209 14.73 18.86 -15.94
C ASN A 209 13.55 18.17 -15.24
N PHE A 210 13.26 16.94 -15.65
CA PHE A 210 12.17 16.11 -15.11
C PHE A 210 12.59 15.22 -13.95
N SER A 211 13.89 15.14 -13.64
CA SER A 211 14.45 14.30 -12.59
C SER A 211 15.21 15.08 -11.51
N ASP A 212 14.99 16.40 -11.37
CA ASP A 212 15.72 17.24 -10.41
C ASP A 212 15.58 16.71 -8.99
N GLY A 213 16.64 16.09 -8.48
CA GLY A 213 16.68 15.53 -7.14
C GLY A 213 16.32 14.04 -7.03
N CYS A 214 16.06 13.33 -8.13
CA CYS A 214 15.61 11.93 -8.12
C CYS A 214 16.64 10.96 -8.73
N GLY A 215 17.28 10.14 -7.90
CA GLY A 215 18.22 9.08 -8.31
C GLY A 215 17.63 7.67 -8.24
N LEU A 216 18.47 6.67 -8.45
CA LEU A 216 18.08 5.26 -8.49
C LEU A 216 18.75 4.47 -7.35
N ILE A 217 18.06 3.47 -6.81
CA ILE A 217 18.61 2.57 -5.78
C ILE A 217 18.21 1.12 -6.06
N SER A 218 19.16 0.19 -5.89
CA SER A 218 18.93 -1.22 -6.13
C SER A 218 18.08 -1.86 -5.02
N LYS A 219 17.35 -2.93 -5.35
CA LYS A 219 16.52 -3.67 -4.38
C LYS A 219 17.36 -4.24 -3.25
N ARG A 220 18.57 -4.73 -3.55
CA ARG A 220 19.51 -5.24 -2.55
C ARG A 220 19.82 -4.20 -1.48
N LEU A 221 20.13 -2.97 -1.88
CA LEU A 221 20.44 -1.90 -0.94
C LEU A 221 19.19 -1.46 -0.15
N CYS A 222 18.02 -1.40 -0.77
CA CYS A 222 16.75 -1.12 -0.07
C CYS A 222 16.50 -2.12 1.07
N VAL A 223 16.69 -3.43 0.81
CA VAL A 223 16.52 -4.49 1.82
C VAL A 223 17.55 -4.35 2.95
N GLN A 224 18.80 -3.99 2.65
CA GLN A 224 19.84 -3.74 3.66
C GLN A 224 19.48 -2.55 4.55
N ILE A 225 19.05 -1.43 3.95
CA ILE A 225 18.61 -0.24 4.67
C ILE A 225 17.42 -0.57 5.59
N ALA A 226 16.41 -1.28 5.07
CA ALA A 226 15.22 -1.67 5.82
C ALA A 226 15.56 -2.54 7.04
N ARG A 227 16.48 -3.50 6.87
CA ARG A 227 16.96 -4.36 7.97
C ARG A 227 17.73 -3.56 9.02
N MET A 228 18.64 -2.69 8.60
CA MET A 228 19.51 -1.93 9.50
C MET A 228 18.73 -0.91 10.33
N LYS A 229 17.86 -0.12 9.67
CA LYS A 229 17.00 0.86 10.35
C LYS A 229 15.80 0.22 11.06
N ARG A 230 15.66 -1.11 10.99
CA ARG A 230 14.51 -1.87 11.52
C ARG A 230 13.19 -1.23 11.09
N ILE A 231 13.06 -0.94 9.80
CA ILE A 231 11.85 -0.33 9.25
C ILE A 231 10.73 -1.37 9.36
N LEU A 232 9.79 -1.08 10.26
CA LEU A 232 8.61 -1.89 10.47
C LEU A 232 7.39 -1.15 9.93
N PHE A 233 6.55 -1.87 9.23
CA PHE A 233 5.19 -1.47 8.93
C PHE A 233 4.27 -2.58 9.42
N GLN A 234 3.33 -2.22 10.29
CA GLN A 234 2.43 -3.18 10.93
C GLN A 234 3.09 -4.39 11.61
N GLY A 235 4.16 -4.12 12.38
CA GLY A 235 4.90 -5.18 13.10
C GLY A 235 5.71 -6.11 12.19
N ARG A 236 5.61 -5.97 10.87
CA ARG A 236 6.36 -6.74 9.87
C ARG A 236 7.47 -5.87 9.29
N ARG A 237 8.56 -6.51 8.82
CA ARG A 237 9.64 -5.81 8.12
C ARG A 237 9.09 -5.24 6.81
N TYR A 238 9.35 -3.95 6.59
CA TYR A 238 8.90 -3.25 5.39
C TYR A 238 10.08 -2.65 4.65
N THR A 239 10.10 -2.81 3.33
CA THR A 239 11.13 -2.28 2.45
C THR A 239 10.52 -1.17 1.59
N PRO A 240 10.74 0.11 1.94
CA PRO A 240 10.28 1.25 1.14
C PRO A 240 10.80 1.24 -0.30
N CYS A 241 10.02 1.83 -1.21
CA CYS A 241 10.43 2.04 -2.60
C CYS A 241 11.16 3.37 -2.82
N VAL A 242 11.00 4.34 -1.92
CA VAL A 242 11.61 5.66 -2.02
C VAL A 242 12.30 6.00 -0.72
N TYR A 243 13.52 6.54 -0.82
CA TYR A 243 14.30 7.03 0.33
C TYR A 243 14.77 8.45 0.06
N GLN A 244 14.50 9.36 0.99
CA GLN A 244 15.14 10.67 0.99
C GLN A 244 16.51 10.55 1.67
N ILE A 245 17.57 10.95 0.97
CA ILE A 245 18.95 10.65 1.36
C ILE A 245 19.83 11.90 1.50
N ARG A 246 20.90 11.74 2.27
CA ARG A 246 22.07 12.63 2.30
C ARG A 246 23.32 11.76 2.18
N TYR A 247 24.15 12.06 1.19
CA TYR A 247 25.40 11.35 0.95
C TYR A 247 26.41 12.33 0.35
N LYS A 248 27.60 12.51 0.95
CA LYS A 248 28.55 13.54 0.48
C LYS A 248 27.86 14.91 0.30
N GLY A 249 27.98 15.53 -0.87
CA GLY A 249 27.23 16.73 -1.27
C GLY A 249 25.93 16.44 -2.04
N TYR A 250 25.52 15.18 -2.15
CA TYR A 250 24.25 14.76 -2.74
C TYR A 250 23.09 14.92 -1.76
N LYS A 251 22.00 15.52 -2.26
CA LYS A 251 20.71 15.64 -1.60
C LYS A 251 19.63 15.30 -2.63
N GLY A 252 18.73 14.39 -2.25
CA GLY A 252 17.54 14.12 -3.03
C GLY A 252 16.77 12.91 -2.51
N VAL A 253 15.92 12.35 -3.38
CA VAL A 253 15.34 11.02 -3.20
C VAL A 253 16.03 10.02 -4.12
N VAL A 254 16.01 8.75 -3.73
CA VAL A 254 16.33 7.64 -4.61
C VAL A 254 15.16 6.68 -4.64
N MET A 255 14.80 6.22 -5.83
CA MET A 255 13.70 5.30 -6.06
C MET A 255 14.20 3.91 -6.46
N LEU A 256 13.49 2.89 -6.00
CA LEU A 256 13.78 1.49 -6.30
C LEU A 256 13.85 1.29 -7.82
N HIS A 257 14.96 0.76 -8.31
CA HIS A 257 15.15 0.42 -9.72
C HIS A 257 15.71 -1.02 -9.82
N PRO A 258 14.85 -2.03 -10.03
CA PRO A 258 15.26 -3.44 -9.99
C PRO A 258 16.30 -3.85 -11.04
N ASP A 259 16.38 -3.14 -12.17
CA ASP A 259 17.32 -3.45 -13.23
C ASP A 259 18.79 -3.26 -12.80
N MET A 260 19.05 -2.40 -11.82
CA MET A 260 20.38 -2.23 -11.23
C MET A 260 20.95 -3.52 -10.63
N ASP A 261 20.10 -4.36 -10.01
CA ASP A 261 20.55 -5.63 -9.44
C ASP A 261 20.88 -6.67 -10.53
N LYS A 262 20.34 -6.51 -11.74
CA LYS A 262 20.69 -7.35 -12.91
C LYS A 262 22.05 -6.95 -13.47
N GLU A 263 22.30 -5.64 -13.56
CA GLU A 263 23.56 -5.08 -14.07
C GLU A 263 24.74 -5.31 -13.11
N LYS A 264 24.47 -5.43 -11.80
CA LYS A 264 25.46 -5.70 -10.74
C LYS A 264 26.63 -4.69 -10.69
N ARG A 265 26.46 -3.51 -11.27
CA ARG A 265 27.49 -2.47 -11.36
C ARG A 265 27.50 -1.56 -10.13
N HIS A 266 26.37 -0.91 -9.85
CA HIS A 266 26.20 0.00 -8.71
C HIS A 266 25.01 -0.41 -7.84
N PHE A 267 25.03 -0.03 -6.57
CA PHE A 267 23.88 -0.19 -5.66
C PHE A 267 23.02 1.08 -5.58
N ILE A 268 23.60 2.22 -5.95
CA ILE A 268 22.90 3.51 -5.99
C ILE A 268 23.48 4.37 -7.12
N GLU A 269 22.63 5.15 -7.76
CA GLU A 269 23.02 6.08 -8.81
C GLU A 269 22.41 7.45 -8.57
N PHE A 270 23.25 8.48 -8.65
CA PHE A 270 22.86 9.86 -8.40
C PHE A 270 22.85 10.69 -9.67
N ARG A 271 21.92 11.64 -9.77
CA ARG A 271 21.87 12.60 -10.87
C ARG A 271 22.67 13.86 -10.57
N LYS A 272 23.12 14.56 -11.63
CA LYS A 272 23.88 15.81 -11.51
C LYS A 272 23.14 16.87 -10.68
N SER A 273 21.82 17.00 -10.88
CA SER A 273 20.94 17.87 -10.11
C SER A 273 20.99 17.62 -8.58
N MET A 274 21.24 16.39 -8.14
CA MET A 274 21.34 16.03 -6.73
C MET A 274 22.63 16.54 -6.07
N LYS A 275 23.70 16.75 -6.84
CA LYS A 275 25.03 17.13 -6.36
C LYS A 275 25.09 18.63 -6.06
N LYS A 276 24.82 18.99 -4.80
CA LYS A 276 24.71 20.39 -4.37
C LYS A 276 26.07 21.08 -4.12
N PHE A 277 27.12 20.30 -3.86
CA PHE A 277 28.53 20.69 -3.81
C PHE A 277 29.43 19.44 -3.93
N ARG A 278 30.72 19.58 -4.25
CA ARG A 278 31.67 18.45 -4.29
C ARG A 278 32.27 18.21 -2.91
N SER A 279 32.37 16.94 -2.49
CA SER A 279 32.95 16.54 -1.19
C SER A 279 34.03 15.49 -1.42
N THR A 280 35.07 15.50 -0.59
CA THR A 280 36.35 14.84 -0.86
C THR A 280 36.57 13.51 -0.12
N ILE A 281 35.96 13.28 1.06
CA ILE A 281 36.35 12.14 1.94
C ILE A 281 35.15 11.42 2.62
N ASP A 282 33.99 12.06 2.77
CA ASP A 282 32.93 11.53 3.63
C ASP A 282 31.98 10.54 2.92
N ASN A 283 32.18 9.24 3.12
CA ASN A 283 31.30 8.18 2.60
C ASN A 283 30.07 7.88 3.51
N THR A 284 29.75 8.73 4.49
CA THR A 284 28.56 8.54 5.31
C THR A 284 27.27 8.70 4.50
N PHE A 285 26.43 7.68 4.57
CA PHE A 285 25.10 7.65 3.97
C PHE A 285 24.04 7.76 5.06
N ALA A 286 23.06 8.62 4.85
CA ALA A 286 21.98 8.86 5.80
C ALA A 286 20.62 8.92 5.09
N VAL A 287 19.66 8.18 5.62
CA VAL A 287 18.24 8.20 5.23
C VAL A 287 17.50 9.15 6.17
N VAL A 288 16.96 10.21 5.60
CA VAL A 288 16.21 11.27 6.32
C VAL A 288 14.73 10.93 6.41
N GLY A 289 14.18 10.37 5.33
CA GLY A 289 12.77 9.96 5.18
C GLY A 289 12.63 8.82 4.18
N TYR A 290 11.47 8.19 4.12
CA TYR A 290 11.18 7.08 3.21
C TYR A 290 9.67 6.99 2.93
N SER A 291 9.28 6.37 1.81
CA SER A 291 7.87 6.17 1.49
C SER A 291 7.20 5.24 2.52
N THR A 292 6.02 5.65 2.99
CA THR A 292 5.27 4.91 4.02
C THR A 292 3.86 4.57 3.54
N PRO A 293 3.42 3.32 3.71
CA PRO A 293 2.04 2.95 3.44
C PRO A 293 1.04 3.74 4.28
N TYR A 294 -0.17 3.92 3.76
CA TYR A 294 -1.30 4.61 4.43
C TYR A 294 -0.99 6.01 4.97
N ALA A 295 -0.04 6.71 4.35
CA ALA A 295 0.12 8.15 4.57
C ALA A 295 -1.09 8.89 3.96
N PHE A 296 -2.23 8.93 4.65
CA PHE A 296 -3.43 9.60 4.16
C PHE A 296 -3.21 11.10 3.99
N GLY A 297 -3.76 11.66 2.91
CA GLY A 297 -3.79 13.08 2.66
C GLY A 297 -4.78 13.79 3.58
N ARG A 298 -4.50 15.06 3.88
CA ARG A 298 -5.39 15.94 4.64
C ARG A 298 -5.58 17.24 3.88
N LEU A 299 -6.82 17.71 3.82
CA LEU A 299 -7.14 19.04 3.35
C LEU A 299 -6.75 20.06 4.43
N ASN A 300 -6.10 21.14 3.99
CA ASN A 300 -5.74 22.30 4.80
C ASN A 300 -6.40 23.56 4.21
N ASN A 301 -6.28 24.71 4.88
CA ASN A 301 -6.87 25.98 4.42
C ASN A 301 -6.44 26.33 2.98
N GLU A 302 -5.16 26.18 2.67
CA GLU A 302 -4.57 26.55 1.36
C GLU A 302 -5.24 25.75 0.23
N ILE A 303 -5.23 24.41 0.34
CA ILE A 303 -5.83 23.53 -0.67
C ILE A 303 -7.34 23.78 -0.80
N VAL A 304 -8.06 24.00 0.31
CA VAL A 304 -9.52 24.23 0.28
C VAL A 304 -9.86 25.53 -0.44
N VAL A 305 -9.13 26.62 -0.17
CA VAL A 305 -9.34 27.91 -0.85
C VAL A 305 -9.10 27.79 -2.35
N LEU A 306 -8.05 27.08 -2.76
CA LEU A 306 -7.74 26.88 -4.17
C LEU A 306 -8.79 25.99 -4.86
N LEU A 307 -9.18 24.88 -4.26
CA LEU A 307 -10.22 23.99 -4.80
C LEU A 307 -11.59 24.69 -4.89
N SER A 308 -11.94 25.51 -3.89
CA SER A 308 -13.15 26.33 -3.92
C SER A 308 -13.10 27.35 -5.08
N SER A 309 -11.96 28.01 -5.28
CA SER A 309 -11.75 28.92 -6.42
C SER A 309 -11.84 28.19 -7.78
N LEU A 310 -11.45 26.91 -7.84
CA LEU A 310 -11.59 26.05 -9.03
C LEU A 310 -13.01 25.48 -9.20
N GLY A 311 -13.95 25.79 -8.32
CA GLY A 311 -15.37 25.48 -8.47
C GLY A 311 -15.89 24.27 -7.69
N ILE A 312 -15.12 23.73 -6.72
CA ILE A 312 -15.68 22.78 -5.75
C ILE A 312 -16.62 23.54 -4.81
N THR A 313 -17.84 23.04 -4.64
CA THR A 313 -18.88 23.75 -3.89
C THR A 313 -18.71 23.63 -2.38
N ASN A 314 -19.28 24.59 -1.64
CA ASN A 314 -19.21 24.58 -0.17
C ASN A 314 -19.91 23.33 0.41
N GLU A 315 -21.00 22.89 -0.21
CA GLU A 315 -21.76 21.71 0.19
C GLU A 315 -20.91 20.44 0.08
N ALA A 316 -20.12 20.30 -0.99
CA ALA A 316 -19.22 19.16 -1.17
C ALA A 316 -18.18 19.10 -0.04
N PHE A 317 -17.57 20.23 0.32
CA PHE A 317 -16.62 20.29 1.44
C PHE A 317 -17.28 19.99 2.78
N LEU A 318 -18.45 20.57 3.06
CA LEU A 318 -19.20 20.34 4.29
C LEU A 318 -19.62 18.87 4.41
N ALA A 319 -20.05 18.23 3.31
CA ALA A 319 -20.39 16.80 3.29
C ALA A 319 -19.17 15.92 3.60
N LYS A 320 -17.99 16.25 3.05
CA LYS A 320 -16.73 15.54 3.37
C LYS A 320 -16.32 15.73 4.82
N GLN A 321 -16.47 16.94 5.35
CA GLN A 321 -16.18 17.24 6.75
C GLN A 321 -17.13 16.49 7.68
N GLN A 322 -18.42 16.44 7.37
CA GLN A 322 -19.41 15.70 8.14
C GLN A 322 -19.11 14.19 8.14
N THR A 323 -18.74 13.63 6.99
CA THR A 323 -18.30 12.23 6.88
C THR A 323 -17.09 11.96 7.78
N TYR A 324 -16.14 12.90 7.82
CA TYR A 324 -14.98 12.83 8.70
C TYR A 324 -15.36 12.86 10.18
N PHE A 325 -16.28 13.73 10.59
CA PHE A 325 -16.78 13.82 11.97
C PHE A 325 -17.49 12.54 12.41
N THR A 326 -18.42 12.05 11.60
CA THR A 326 -19.14 10.80 11.90
C THR A 326 -18.17 9.62 12.04
N TRP A 327 -17.11 9.57 11.23
CA TRP A 327 -16.08 8.55 11.35
C TRP A 327 -15.31 8.64 12.68
N ILE A 328 -14.97 9.85 13.13
CA ILE A 328 -14.35 10.06 14.45
C ILE A 328 -15.30 9.61 15.56
N GLU A 329 -16.57 10.02 15.52
CA GLU A 329 -17.58 9.66 16.53
C GLU A 329 -17.76 8.14 16.67
N GLN A 330 -17.80 7.42 15.55
CA GLN A 330 -18.01 5.98 15.54
C GLN A 330 -16.80 5.19 16.05
N ALA A 331 -15.64 5.82 16.28
CA ALA A 331 -14.42 5.13 16.69
C ALA A 331 -14.54 4.44 18.07
N THR A 332 -15.42 4.91 18.95
CA THR A 332 -15.64 4.35 20.31
C THR A 332 -16.84 3.42 20.42
N SER A 333 -17.68 3.35 19.38
CA SER A 333 -18.91 2.52 19.38
C SER A 333 -18.86 1.40 18.35
N ASN A 334 -18.04 1.54 17.30
CA ASN A 334 -17.88 0.54 16.25
C ASN A 334 -16.41 0.08 16.20
N PRO A 335 -16.09 -1.17 16.59
CA PRO A 335 -14.71 -1.67 16.62
C PRO A 335 -13.99 -1.58 15.25
N ILE A 336 -14.73 -1.68 14.14
CA ILE A 336 -14.19 -1.55 12.79
C ILE A 336 -13.80 -0.10 12.53
N LYS A 337 -14.71 0.85 12.81
CA LYS A 337 -14.43 2.28 12.61
C LYS A 337 -13.34 2.77 13.57
N GLY A 338 -13.30 2.25 14.80
CA GLY A 338 -12.22 2.49 15.75
C GLY A 338 -10.88 1.92 15.27
N PHE A 339 -10.90 0.74 14.67
CA PHE A 339 -9.72 0.15 14.04
C PHE A 339 -9.21 1.01 12.88
N GLU A 340 -10.11 1.43 11.98
CA GLU A 340 -9.78 2.31 10.85
C GLU A 340 -9.19 3.64 11.31
N PHE A 341 -9.84 4.26 12.30
CA PHE A 341 -9.41 5.50 12.91
C PHE A 341 -8.00 5.37 13.48
N LEU A 342 -7.76 4.44 14.40
CA LEU A 342 -6.45 4.24 15.01
C LEU A 342 -5.37 3.89 13.97
N ALA A 343 -5.67 3.03 13.00
CA ALA A 343 -4.72 2.65 11.95
C ALA A 343 -4.32 3.85 11.06
N SER A 344 -5.24 4.79 10.82
CA SER A 344 -4.99 6.00 10.01
C SER A 344 -4.09 7.04 10.68
N LEU A 345 -4.00 7.02 12.02
CA LEU A 345 -3.23 7.99 12.81
C LEU A 345 -1.73 7.66 12.87
N GLY A 346 -1.34 6.55 12.24
CA GLY A 346 0.04 6.16 12.03
C GLY A 346 0.55 5.05 12.97
N PRO A 347 1.84 4.71 12.87
CA PRO A 347 2.39 3.49 13.48
C PRO A 347 2.21 3.38 15.00
N LYS A 348 2.11 4.53 15.70
CA LYS A 348 2.03 4.58 17.17
C LYS A 348 0.73 3.99 17.73
N TYR A 349 -0.36 4.02 16.98
CA TYR A 349 -1.68 3.54 17.42
C TYR A 349 -2.02 2.15 16.89
N LEU A 350 -1.16 1.57 16.07
CA LEU A 350 -1.51 0.33 15.40
C LEU A 350 -1.65 -0.85 16.38
N ALA A 351 -0.76 -0.95 17.36
CA ALA A 351 -0.88 -2.01 18.38
C ALA A 351 -2.21 -1.89 19.15
N ASP A 352 -2.67 -0.66 19.41
CA ASP A 352 -3.96 -0.41 20.05
C ASP A 352 -5.13 -0.71 19.09
N ALA A 353 -4.98 -0.43 17.79
CA ALA A 353 -5.96 -0.83 16.76
C ALA A 353 -6.11 -2.37 16.73
N GLU A 354 -5.00 -3.09 16.71
CA GLU A 354 -5.02 -4.56 16.74
C GLU A 354 -5.67 -5.09 18.02
N ARG A 355 -5.31 -4.53 19.18
CA ARG A 355 -5.94 -4.88 20.46
C ARG A 355 -7.43 -4.58 20.47
N LEU A 356 -7.87 -3.47 19.86
CA LEU A 356 -9.30 -3.14 19.78
C LEU A 356 -10.10 -4.22 19.06
N VAL A 357 -9.56 -4.81 18.01
CA VAL A 357 -10.27 -5.89 17.32
C VAL A 357 -10.15 -7.24 18.04
N LEU A 358 -9.04 -7.48 18.77
CA LEU A 358 -8.82 -8.72 19.54
C LEU A 358 -9.58 -8.77 20.87
N ASP A 359 -9.65 -7.64 21.55
CA ASP A 359 -10.15 -7.52 22.92
C ASP A 359 -11.48 -6.78 23.01
N GLY A 360 -11.97 -6.25 21.88
CA GLY A 360 -13.10 -5.33 21.87
C GLY A 360 -12.75 -4.03 22.60
N PHE A 361 -13.79 -3.31 23.03
CA PHE A 361 -13.62 -2.10 23.83
C PHE A 361 -13.26 -2.45 25.27
N THR A 362 -11.97 -2.49 25.57
CA THR A 362 -11.50 -2.49 26.96
C THR A 362 -11.43 -1.06 27.51
N PRO A 363 -11.58 -0.84 28.83
CA PRO A 363 -11.47 0.50 29.42
C PRO A 363 -10.16 1.21 29.07
N GLU A 364 -9.05 0.46 28.99
CA GLU A 364 -7.74 1.01 28.58
C GLU A 364 -7.75 1.50 27.12
N LEU A 365 -8.30 0.71 26.21
CA LEU A 365 -8.36 1.04 24.78
C LEU A 365 -9.35 2.16 24.51
N LEU A 366 -10.52 2.16 25.14
CA LEU A 366 -11.47 3.27 25.07
C LEU A 366 -10.82 4.59 25.51
N ARG A 367 -10.06 4.58 26.61
CA ARG A 367 -9.30 5.76 27.05
C ARG A 367 -8.29 6.22 26.00
N LYS A 368 -7.60 5.30 25.32
CA LYS A 368 -6.64 5.61 24.25
C LYS A 368 -7.31 6.13 22.98
N ILE A 369 -8.44 5.54 22.57
CA ILE A 369 -9.26 6.01 21.44
C ILE A 369 -9.78 7.40 21.72
N ARG A 370 -10.36 7.64 22.91
CA ARG A 370 -10.80 8.97 23.35
C ARG A 370 -9.66 9.97 23.38
N ALA A 371 -8.49 9.59 23.88
CA ALA A 371 -7.31 10.46 23.83
C ALA A 371 -6.91 10.80 22.38
N ALA A 372 -7.03 9.86 21.45
CA ALA A 372 -6.78 10.08 20.03
C ALA A 372 -7.85 10.96 19.36
N GLN A 373 -9.14 10.76 19.67
CA GLN A 373 -10.23 11.64 19.25
C GLN A 373 -10.00 13.06 19.76
N ASN A 374 -9.73 13.22 21.05
CA ASN A 374 -9.44 14.51 21.68
C ASN A 374 -8.20 15.19 21.08
N SER A 375 -7.18 14.41 20.69
CA SER A 375 -6.02 14.94 19.98
C SER A 375 -6.37 15.45 18.58
N GLU A 376 -7.27 14.78 17.85
CA GLU A 376 -7.77 15.29 16.56
C GLU A 376 -8.68 16.52 16.76
N LEU A 377 -9.52 16.54 17.80
CA LEU A 377 -10.31 17.72 18.18
C LEU A 377 -9.41 18.93 18.49
N ALA A 378 -8.40 18.74 19.32
CA ALA A 378 -7.44 19.79 19.67
C ALA A 378 -6.67 20.29 18.44
N ALA A 379 -6.44 19.42 17.44
CA ALA A 379 -5.74 19.80 16.20
C ALA A 379 -6.54 20.76 15.30
N PHE A 380 -7.85 20.90 15.48
CA PHE A 380 -8.63 21.96 14.84
C PHE A 380 -8.33 23.35 15.42
N LYS A 381 -7.78 23.43 16.63
CA LYS A 381 -7.34 24.69 17.24
C LYS A 381 -5.84 24.87 16.98
N LYS A 382 -5.42 26.10 16.67
CA LYS A 382 -3.99 26.40 16.48
C LYS A 382 -3.43 27.01 17.76
N ASN A 383 -2.56 26.31 18.48
CA ASN A 383 -1.96 26.78 19.74
C ASN A 383 -3.00 27.23 20.79
N ASP A 384 -4.13 26.50 20.90
CA ASP A 384 -5.30 26.86 21.73
C ASP A 384 -5.97 28.20 21.38
N ASP A 385 -5.60 28.84 20.28
CA ASP A 385 -6.23 30.08 19.83
C ASP A 385 -7.51 29.77 19.03
N SER A 386 -8.66 29.93 19.67
CA SER A 386 -9.98 29.73 19.08
C SER A 386 -10.38 30.79 18.05
N THR A 387 -9.56 31.84 17.88
CA THR A 387 -9.84 32.93 16.92
C THR A 387 -9.29 32.65 15.52
N LYS A 388 -8.44 31.63 15.36
CA LYS A 388 -7.80 31.31 14.07
C LYS A 388 -8.50 30.15 13.38
N GLU A 389 -9.20 30.46 12.29
CA GLU A 389 -9.82 29.48 11.40
C GLU A 389 -8.79 28.46 10.89
N ARG A 390 -8.95 27.20 11.25
CA ARG A 390 -8.10 26.10 10.79
C ARG A 390 -8.98 24.93 10.34
N VAL A 391 -8.90 24.65 9.06
CA VAL A 391 -9.47 23.47 8.43
C VAL A 391 -8.42 22.37 8.40
N ARG A 392 -8.82 21.19 8.89
CA ARG A 392 -8.01 19.99 8.88
C ARG A 392 -8.92 18.77 8.80
N MET A 393 -9.01 18.13 7.64
CA MET A 393 -9.78 16.89 7.51
C MET A 393 -9.07 15.85 6.67
N LEU A 394 -9.17 14.58 7.09
CA LEU A 394 -8.60 13.44 6.37
C LEU A 394 -9.51 13.06 5.20
N VAL A 395 -8.90 12.79 4.04
CA VAL A 395 -9.62 12.28 2.86
C VAL A 395 -9.17 10.86 2.58
N HIS A 396 -10.11 9.90 2.65
CA HIS A 396 -9.79 8.47 2.51
C HIS A 396 -9.23 8.11 1.11
N LYS A 397 -9.83 8.70 0.05
CA LYS A 397 -9.38 8.59 -1.35
C LYS A 397 -8.24 9.56 -1.67
N SER A 398 -7.26 9.64 -0.76
CA SER A 398 -6.07 10.47 -0.94
C SER A 398 -4.85 9.88 -0.25
N ARG A 399 -3.66 10.29 -0.68
CA ARG A 399 -2.38 10.00 -0.01
C ARG A 399 -1.47 11.23 -0.02
N ARG A 400 -0.54 11.26 0.93
CA ARG A 400 0.63 12.14 0.93
C ARG A 400 1.82 11.28 0.49
N LEU A 401 2.30 11.50 -0.74
CA LEU A 401 3.26 10.62 -1.41
C LEU A 401 4.52 11.38 -1.80
N TYR A 402 5.69 10.73 -1.74
CA TYR A 402 6.90 11.27 -2.36
C TYR A 402 6.73 11.32 -3.88
N GLY A 403 7.16 12.42 -4.49
CA GLY A 403 7.30 12.51 -5.94
C GLY A 403 8.57 11.82 -6.43
N VAL A 404 8.47 11.07 -7.53
CA VAL A 404 9.60 10.49 -8.26
C VAL A 404 9.40 10.67 -9.77
N CYS A 405 10.49 10.59 -10.55
CA CYS A 405 10.42 10.69 -12.01
C CYS A 405 10.18 9.31 -12.62
N ASP A 406 9.51 9.24 -13.77
CA ASP A 406 9.46 8.03 -14.58
C ASP A 406 10.85 7.75 -15.21
N PRO A 407 11.57 6.71 -14.78
CA PRO A 407 12.91 6.41 -15.31
C PRO A 407 12.86 5.85 -16.73
N HIS A 408 11.72 5.31 -17.17
CA HIS A 408 11.57 4.59 -18.44
C HIS A 408 10.97 5.46 -19.55
N ARG A 409 10.51 6.69 -19.25
CA ARG A 409 9.84 7.61 -20.20
C ARG A 409 8.64 6.94 -20.91
N VAL A 410 7.83 6.22 -20.15
CA VAL A 410 6.60 5.55 -20.62
C VAL A 410 5.35 6.40 -20.40
N LEU A 411 5.36 7.30 -19.43
CA LEU A 411 4.26 8.23 -19.15
C LEU A 411 4.32 9.43 -20.10
N LYS A 412 3.17 9.87 -20.62
CA LYS A 412 3.04 11.08 -21.45
C LYS A 412 2.85 12.32 -20.60
N GLU A 413 2.98 13.50 -21.23
CA GLU A 413 2.64 14.77 -20.57
C GLU A 413 1.18 14.74 -20.06
N GLY A 414 0.97 15.15 -18.81
CA GLY A 414 -0.34 15.08 -18.15
C GLY A 414 -0.70 13.73 -17.51
N GLU A 415 0.14 12.69 -17.67
CA GLU A 415 -0.07 11.38 -17.06
C GLU A 415 0.78 11.19 -15.79
N VAL A 416 0.24 10.42 -14.84
CA VAL A 416 0.93 9.98 -13.62
C VAL A 416 0.67 8.51 -13.35
N HIS A 417 1.64 7.83 -12.76
CA HIS A 417 1.43 6.49 -12.21
C HIS A 417 1.39 6.59 -10.68
N VAL A 418 0.28 6.14 -10.09
CA VAL A 418 0.08 6.16 -8.64
C VAL A 418 -0.32 4.77 -8.18
N ARG A 419 0.60 4.10 -7.51
CA ARG A 419 0.38 2.78 -6.93
C ARG A 419 0.58 2.87 -5.43
N VAL A 420 -0.47 2.53 -4.69
CA VAL A 420 -0.51 2.69 -3.23
C VAL A 420 -0.82 1.37 -2.58
N LEU A 421 -0.28 1.15 -1.38
CA LEU A 421 -0.72 0.06 -0.57
C LEU A 421 -2.15 0.35 -0.12
N THR A 422 -3.08 -0.44 -0.64
CA THR A 422 -4.47 -0.45 -0.20
C THR A 422 -4.62 -1.50 0.87
N SER A 423 -5.55 -1.24 1.77
CA SER A 423 -5.89 -2.13 2.86
C SER A 423 -6.09 -3.56 2.40
N ARG A 424 -6.99 -3.80 1.46
CA ARG A 424 -7.48 -5.16 1.15
C ARG A 424 -6.79 -5.86 -0.01
N ASN A 425 -6.36 -5.12 -1.04
CA ASN A 425 -5.89 -5.70 -2.31
C ASN A 425 -4.35 -5.69 -2.44
N GLY A 426 -3.64 -5.42 -1.34
CA GLY A 426 -2.21 -5.14 -1.39
C GLY A 426 -1.94 -3.87 -2.20
N SER A 427 -0.88 -3.90 -3.01
CA SER A 427 -0.52 -2.77 -3.85
C SER A 427 -1.51 -2.66 -5.02
N SER A 428 -2.27 -1.57 -5.07
CA SER A 428 -3.22 -1.29 -6.15
C SER A 428 -2.78 -0.06 -6.92
N THR A 429 -2.79 -0.15 -8.25
CA THR A 429 -2.62 1.01 -9.10
C THR A 429 -3.96 1.76 -9.20
N ILE A 430 -3.92 3.07 -9.09
CA ILE A 430 -5.04 3.96 -9.43
C ILE A 430 -4.90 4.25 -10.92
N PHE A 431 -5.93 3.97 -11.72
CA PHE A 431 -5.89 4.17 -13.16
C PHE A 431 -7.28 4.49 -13.71
N GLY A 432 -7.32 5.06 -14.91
CA GLY A 432 -8.59 5.35 -15.62
C GLY A 432 -9.40 6.50 -15.01
N THR A 433 -8.81 7.25 -14.08
CA THR A 433 -9.44 8.39 -13.40
C THR A 433 -8.49 9.59 -13.39
N ASP A 434 -9.07 10.77 -13.20
CA ASP A 434 -8.30 11.98 -12.95
C ASP A 434 -7.95 12.07 -11.47
N VAL A 435 -6.78 12.64 -11.18
CA VAL A 435 -6.27 12.86 -9.83
C VAL A 435 -5.78 14.29 -9.71
N ILE A 436 -5.96 14.88 -8.53
CA ILE A 436 -5.31 16.13 -8.20
C ILE A 436 -4.00 15.85 -7.46
N VAL A 437 -2.97 16.61 -7.80
CA VAL A 437 -1.64 16.55 -7.18
C VAL A 437 -1.24 17.96 -6.76
N VAL A 438 -0.95 18.13 -5.48
CA VAL A 438 -0.65 19.46 -4.90
C VAL A 438 0.52 19.38 -3.94
N ARG A 439 1.51 20.25 -4.11
CA ARG A 439 2.60 20.47 -3.15
C ARG A 439 2.24 21.62 -2.20
N ASN A 440 2.42 21.39 -0.90
CA ASN A 440 2.29 22.46 0.09
C ASN A 440 3.65 23.12 0.40
N PRO A 441 3.68 24.43 0.71
CA PRO A 441 2.56 25.38 0.68
C PRO A 441 2.15 25.76 -0.74
N CYS A 442 0.87 26.00 -0.99
CA CYS A 442 0.33 26.42 -2.29
C CYS A 442 -0.51 27.69 -2.14
N LEU A 443 -0.43 28.58 -3.13
CA LEU A 443 -1.21 29.83 -3.16
C LEU A 443 -1.77 30.11 -4.55
N HIS A 444 -1.20 29.54 -5.61
CA HIS A 444 -1.69 29.74 -6.95
C HIS A 444 -2.71 28.65 -7.31
N PRO A 445 -3.87 28.98 -7.92
CA PRO A 445 -4.83 27.95 -8.35
C PRO A 445 -4.22 26.89 -9.27
N GLY A 446 -3.24 27.27 -10.09
CA GLY A 446 -2.47 26.36 -10.95
C GLY A 446 -1.47 25.45 -10.21
N ASP A 447 -1.30 25.60 -8.89
CA ASP A 447 -0.55 24.65 -8.06
C ASP A 447 -1.29 23.31 -7.92
N ILE A 448 -2.61 23.32 -8.14
CA ILE A 448 -3.44 22.11 -8.17
C ILE A 448 -3.38 21.51 -9.57
N LEU A 449 -2.51 20.51 -9.73
CA LEU A 449 -2.36 19.83 -10.99
C LEU A 449 -3.41 18.74 -11.12
N LYS A 450 -4.26 18.84 -12.15
CA LYS A 450 -5.15 17.76 -12.55
C LYS A 450 -4.44 16.89 -13.58
N LEU A 451 -4.15 15.65 -13.21
CA LEU A 451 -3.38 14.70 -14.01
C LEU A 451 -4.17 13.40 -14.20
N ARG A 452 -3.89 12.68 -15.28
CA ARG A 452 -4.53 11.40 -15.59
C ARG A 452 -3.77 10.25 -14.96
N ALA A 453 -4.40 9.46 -14.11
CA ALA A 453 -3.77 8.28 -13.54
C ALA A 453 -3.79 7.11 -14.54
N VAL A 454 -2.62 6.55 -14.83
CA VAL A 454 -2.42 5.46 -15.80
C VAL A 454 -1.64 4.29 -15.18
N ASP A 455 -1.98 3.08 -15.60
CA ASP A 455 -1.27 1.87 -15.19
C ASP A 455 -0.23 1.49 -16.25
N HIS A 456 1.02 1.26 -15.82
CA HIS A 456 2.09 0.83 -16.71
C HIS A 456 2.94 -0.25 -16.06
N PRO A 457 3.07 -1.46 -16.67
CA PRO A 457 3.74 -2.60 -16.04
C PRO A 457 5.19 -2.34 -15.59
N SER A 458 5.95 -1.52 -16.33
CA SER A 458 7.33 -1.18 -15.96
C SER A 458 7.42 -0.38 -14.66
N LEU A 459 6.37 0.31 -14.24
CA LEU A 459 6.34 1.15 -13.04
C LEU A 459 5.73 0.46 -11.81
N ASN A 460 5.17 -0.75 -11.97
CA ASN A 460 4.45 -1.47 -10.91
C ASN A 460 5.27 -1.79 -9.65
N HIS A 461 6.60 -1.73 -9.75
CA HIS A 461 7.50 -1.92 -8.62
C HIS A 461 7.59 -0.68 -7.70
N LEU A 462 7.14 0.48 -8.16
CA LEU A 462 7.13 1.73 -7.41
C LEU A 462 5.81 1.87 -6.63
N VAL A 463 5.86 1.64 -5.32
CA VAL A 463 4.69 1.65 -4.43
C VAL A 463 4.82 2.74 -3.36
N ASP A 464 3.69 3.37 -3.02
CA ASP A 464 3.56 4.47 -2.06
C ASP A 464 4.37 5.72 -2.46
N CYS A 465 4.40 5.99 -3.76
CA CYS A 465 4.91 7.22 -4.36
C CYS A 465 4.05 7.63 -5.57
N VAL A 466 4.17 8.88 -5.99
CA VAL A 466 3.62 9.37 -7.25
C VAL A 466 4.73 9.48 -8.27
N VAL A 467 4.58 8.78 -9.39
CA VAL A 467 5.53 8.82 -10.51
C VAL A 467 5.05 9.85 -11.52
N PHE A 468 5.85 10.88 -11.72
CA PHE A 468 5.59 11.92 -12.71
C PHE A 468 6.19 11.54 -14.06
N SER A 469 5.51 11.95 -15.12
CA SER A 469 6.06 11.87 -16.47
C SER A 469 7.41 12.58 -16.57
N SER A 470 8.34 11.96 -17.28
CA SER A 470 9.62 12.53 -17.65
C SER A 470 9.63 13.08 -19.10
N GLN A 471 8.43 13.36 -19.62
CA GLN A 471 8.17 13.87 -20.96
C GLN A 471 7.19 15.04 -20.89
N GLY A 472 7.32 15.98 -21.83
CA GLY A 472 6.43 17.13 -21.96
C GLY A 472 7.21 18.44 -22.03
N LYS A 473 6.49 19.55 -21.89
CA LYS A 473 7.09 20.90 -21.94
C LYS A 473 7.64 21.35 -20.59
N ARG A 474 6.94 21.01 -19.49
CA ARG A 474 7.31 21.38 -18.11
C ARG A 474 7.21 20.17 -17.20
N SER A 475 8.09 20.09 -16.21
CA SER A 475 8.05 19.03 -15.21
C SER A 475 6.81 19.20 -14.31
N PRO A 476 5.98 18.16 -14.09
CA PRO A 476 4.86 18.26 -13.16
C PRO A 476 5.27 18.67 -11.75
N SER A 477 6.48 18.31 -11.29
CA SER A 477 6.96 18.74 -9.97
C SER A 477 7.20 20.26 -9.92
N SER A 478 7.77 20.84 -10.98
CA SER A 478 8.05 22.28 -11.04
C SER A 478 6.76 23.11 -11.17
N MET A 479 5.73 22.53 -11.79
CA MET A 479 4.42 23.16 -11.95
C MET A 479 3.63 23.30 -10.62
N SER A 480 3.92 22.51 -9.58
CA SER A 480 3.23 22.63 -8.29
C SER A 480 4.10 23.37 -7.27
N SER A 481 3.85 24.66 -7.10
CA SER A 481 4.55 25.54 -6.15
C SER A 481 6.07 25.59 -6.37
N GLY A 482 6.56 25.43 -7.61
CA GLY A 482 8.00 25.42 -7.90
C GLY A 482 8.73 24.23 -7.27
N GLY A 483 8.08 23.07 -7.19
CA GLY A 483 8.61 21.86 -6.57
C GLY A 483 9.72 21.19 -7.36
N ASN A 484 10.36 20.22 -6.70
CA ASN A 484 11.32 19.31 -7.32
C ASN A 484 11.12 17.90 -6.75
N LEU A 485 12.06 17.00 -7.00
CA LEU A 485 12.02 15.62 -6.53
C LEU A 485 13.08 15.36 -5.47
N ASP A 486 13.54 16.38 -4.73
CA ASP A 486 14.62 16.22 -3.74
C ASP A 486 14.15 15.77 -2.33
N GLY A 487 12.86 15.46 -2.24
CA GLY A 487 12.13 15.01 -1.05
C GLY A 487 10.77 15.65 -0.87
N ASP A 488 10.23 16.29 -1.90
CA ASP A 488 8.89 16.86 -1.88
C ASP A 488 7.83 15.76 -1.80
N GLU A 489 6.84 16.01 -0.96
CA GLU A 489 5.66 15.17 -0.83
C GLU A 489 4.43 15.92 -1.35
N TYR A 490 3.56 15.19 -2.02
CA TYR A 490 2.40 15.71 -2.71
C TYR A 490 1.13 15.14 -2.09
N PHE A 491 0.14 16.01 -1.88
CA PHE A 491 -1.23 15.58 -1.65
C PHE A 491 -1.80 15.09 -2.99
N VAL A 492 -2.05 13.79 -3.07
CA VAL A 492 -2.61 13.11 -4.24
C VAL A 492 -4.02 12.66 -3.88
N CYS A 493 -5.04 13.16 -4.55
CA CYS A 493 -6.44 12.83 -4.29
C CYS A 493 -7.16 12.41 -5.56
N TRP A 494 -7.94 11.34 -5.46
CA TRP A 494 -8.74 10.76 -6.55
C TRP A 494 -10.21 10.62 -6.14
N ASP A 495 -10.64 11.44 -5.18
CA ASP A 495 -12.05 11.54 -4.80
C ASP A 495 -12.78 12.39 -5.86
N PRO A 496 -13.77 11.84 -6.59
CA PRO A 496 -14.45 12.57 -7.66
C PRO A 496 -15.13 13.85 -7.17
N ASP A 497 -15.52 13.93 -5.90
CA ASP A 497 -16.15 15.12 -5.33
C ASP A 497 -15.16 16.26 -5.04
N LEU A 498 -13.85 15.97 -5.08
CA LEU A 498 -12.77 16.91 -4.81
C LEU A 498 -11.87 17.15 -6.02
N VAL A 499 -12.10 16.44 -7.14
CA VAL A 499 -11.39 16.67 -8.41
C VAL A 499 -12.16 17.73 -9.20
N PRO A 500 -11.61 18.95 -9.37
CA PRO A 500 -12.33 20.03 -10.03
C PRO A 500 -12.48 19.77 -11.53
N THR A 501 -13.54 20.33 -12.11
CA THR A 501 -13.74 20.35 -13.56
C THR A 501 -12.87 21.41 -14.24
N LYS A 502 -12.64 22.55 -13.56
CA LYS A 502 -11.78 23.63 -14.03
C LYS A 502 -10.32 23.39 -13.64
N VAL A 503 -9.41 23.80 -14.51
CA VAL A 503 -7.96 23.82 -14.28
C VAL A 503 -7.43 25.23 -14.55
N PHE A 504 -6.39 25.62 -13.84
CA PHE A 504 -5.73 26.91 -14.02
C PHE A 504 -4.28 26.67 -14.42
N GLU A 505 -3.71 27.55 -15.25
CA GLU A 505 -2.33 27.40 -15.71
C GLU A 505 -1.34 27.54 -14.55
N SER A 506 -0.30 26.71 -14.54
CA SER A 506 0.71 26.75 -13.48
C SER A 506 1.61 27.98 -13.60
N TYR A 507 1.87 28.63 -12.47
CA TYR A 507 2.85 29.72 -12.40
C TYR A 507 4.28 29.21 -12.67
N GLU A 508 5.13 30.04 -13.27
CA GLU A 508 6.47 29.62 -13.72
C GLU A 508 7.48 29.48 -12.58
N TYR A 509 7.24 30.12 -11.43
CA TYR A 509 8.16 30.13 -10.28
C TYR A 509 9.62 30.46 -10.66
N PRO A 510 9.89 31.61 -11.29
CA PRO A 510 11.24 31.96 -11.73
C PRO A 510 12.21 32.12 -10.55
N PRO A 511 13.47 31.68 -10.69
CA PRO A 511 14.46 31.80 -9.62
C PRO A 511 14.79 33.27 -9.34
N ASN A 512 15.10 33.56 -8.07
CA ASN A 512 15.59 34.88 -7.67
C ASN A 512 16.93 35.22 -8.35
N LYS A 513 17.13 36.50 -8.69
CA LYS A 513 18.40 37.01 -9.21
C LYS A 513 19.54 36.77 -8.21
N GLU A 514 20.58 36.06 -8.65
CA GLU A 514 21.73 35.78 -7.80
C GLU A 514 22.59 37.04 -7.58
N ILE A 515 22.83 37.39 -6.31
CA ILE A 515 23.78 38.44 -5.92
C ILE A 515 25.09 37.75 -5.52
N THR A 516 26.16 37.97 -6.28
CA THR A 516 27.48 37.39 -6.03
C THR A 516 28.44 38.40 -5.42
N GLN A 517 29.35 37.92 -4.57
CA GLN A 517 30.43 38.71 -3.96
C GLN A 517 31.79 38.17 -4.41
N LYS A 518 32.87 38.98 -4.34
CA LYS A 518 34.24 38.53 -4.66
C LYS A 518 34.86 37.63 -3.59
N THR A 519 34.51 37.88 -2.33
CA THR A 519 34.97 37.11 -1.17
C THR A 519 33.81 37.01 -0.19
N ILE A 520 33.59 35.82 0.39
CA ILE A 520 32.56 35.60 1.41
C ILE A 520 33.26 35.20 2.69
N THR A 521 33.06 35.98 3.75
CA THR A 521 33.61 35.73 5.08
C THR A 521 32.59 35.04 5.99
N ARG A 522 33.05 34.48 7.11
CA ARG A 522 32.18 33.97 8.18
C ARG A 522 31.23 35.03 8.74
N GLN A 523 31.68 36.28 8.83
CA GLN A 523 30.84 37.39 9.25
C GLN A 523 29.68 37.64 8.27
N ASP A 524 29.88 37.42 6.97
CA ASP A 524 28.80 37.55 5.97
C ASP A 524 27.75 36.44 6.15
N LEU A 525 28.18 35.21 6.45
CA LEU A 525 27.28 34.11 6.79
C LEU A 525 26.49 34.39 8.08
N ALA A 526 27.16 34.94 9.11
CA ALA A 526 26.52 35.32 10.36
C ALA A 526 25.52 36.47 10.18
N ARG A 527 25.85 37.49 9.37
CA ARG A 527 24.94 38.58 8.98
C ARG A 527 23.72 38.07 8.22
N TYR A 528 23.91 37.11 7.31
CA TYR A 528 22.81 36.46 6.59
C TYR A 528 21.86 35.76 7.57
N PHE A 529 22.38 34.97 8.51
CA PHE A 529 21.58 34.34 9.56
C PHE A 529 20.83 35.37 10.43
N ALA A 530 21.54 36.39 10.93
CA ALA A 530 20.96 37.42 11.79
C ALA A 530 19.83 38.21 11.10
N SER A 531 20.02 38.49 9.81
CA SER A 531 19.07 39.25 8.97
C SER A 531 17.92 38.41 8.44
N TYR A 532 17.96 37.08 8.59
CA TYR A 532 16.94 36.18 8.09
C TYR A 532 15.62 36.43 8.83
N ASN A 533 14.56 36.74 8.07
CA ASN A 533 13.22 36.91 8.61
C ASN A 533 12.22 36.13 7.74
N ASN A 534 11.18 35.60 8.40
CA ASN A 534 10.04 34.97 7.72
C ASN A 534 8.84 35.94 7.62
N SER A 535 9.01 37.22 7.94
CA SER A 535 7.89 38.17 8.04
C SER A 535 7.31 38.47 6.66
N GLY A 536 8.15 38.57 5.62
CA GLY A 536 7.68 38.75 4.24
C GLY A 536 6.75 37.63 3.78
N MET A 537 7.15 36.36 3.99
CA MET A 537 6.30 35.19 3.71
C MET A 537 5.01 35.19 4.54
N ALA A 538 5.09 35.54 5.82
CA ALA A 538 3.92 35.56 6.70
C ALA A 538 2.91 36.65 6.31
N GLN A 539 3.40 37.84 5.96
CA GLN A 539 2.57 38.97 5.53
C GLN A 539 1.91 38.72 4.17
N THR A 540 2.67 38.24 3.19
CA THR A 540 2.14 37.91 1.86
C THR A 540 1.08 36.81 1.93
N SER A 541 1.32 35.73 2.68
CA SER A 541 0.32 34.67 2.90
C SER A 541 -0.93 35.18 3.65
N ALA A 542 -0.76 36.05 4.65
CA ALA A 542 -1.90 36.63 5.38
C ALA A 542 -2.75 37.55 4.49
N LEU A 543 -2.11 38.41 3.68
CA LEU A 543 -2.81 39.25 2.72
C LEU A 543 -3.48 38.41 1.63
N HIS A 544 -2.80 37.38 1.12
CA HIS A 544 -3.36 36.47 0.13
C HIS A 544 -4.67 35.85 0.62
N ASN A 545 -4.68 35.34 1.87
CA ASN A 545 -5.90 34.77 2.45
C ASN A 545 -7.04 35.79 2.59
N LYS A 546 -6.73 37.07 2.86
CA LYS A 546 -7.75 38.13 2.90
C LYS A 546 -8.29 38.44 1.50
N TRP A 547 -7.42 38.62 0.52
CA TRP A 547 -7.81 38.87 -0.87
C TRP A 547 -8.63 37.72 -1.45
N ALA A 548 -8.19 36.47 -1.24
CA ALA A 548 -8.91 35.28 -1.69
C ALA A 548 -10.28 35.12 -1.01
N ARG A 549 -10.47 35.71 0.18
CA ARG A 549 -11.75 35.71 0.90
C ARG A 549 -12.73 36.77 0.39
N TYR A 550 -12.25 37.97 0.07
CA TYR A 550 -13.11 39.13 -0.22
C TYR A 550 -13.31 39.39 -1.71
N HIS A 551 -12.44 38.86 -2.57
CA HIS A 551 -12.55 39.03 -4.02
C HIS A 551 -13.49 37.98 -4.63
N LEU A 552 -14.35 38.39 -5.57
CA LEU A 552 -15.34 37.50 -6.23
C LEU A 552 -14.71 36.31 -6.98
N GLN A 553 -13.49 36.48 -7.48
CA GLN A 553 -12.73 35.43 -8.18
C GLN A 553 -11.89 34.55 -7.23
N GLY A 554 -11.97 34.77 -5.91
CA GLY A 554 -11.19 34.04 -4.92
C GLY A 554 -9.68 34.15 -5.17
N ALA A 555 -8.97 33.02 -5.11
CA ALA A 555 -7.53 32.95 -5.35
C ALA A 555 -7.12 33.18 -6.82
N MET A 556 -8.07 33.23 -7.76
CA MET A 556 -7.78 33.55 -9.17
C MET A 556 -7.60 35.06 -9.40
N SER A 557 -7.82 35.91 -8.41
CA SER A 557 -7.69 37.36 -8.57
C SER A 557 -6.25 37.79 -8.93
N PRO A 558 -6.07 38.89 -9.69
CA PRO A 558 -4.75 39.43 -10.00
C PRO A 558 -3.91 39.74 -8.75
N GLU A 559 -4.55 40.22 -7.69
CA GLU A 559 -3.90 40.53 -6.41
C GLU A 559 -3.37 39.28 -5.71
N CYS A 560 -4.14 38.19 -5.71
CA CYS A 560 -3.70 36.90 -5.18
C CYS A 560 -2.52 36.35 -5.99
N GLN A 561 -2.55 36.45 -7.31
CA GLN A 561 -1.47 35.99 -8.18
C GLN A 561 -0.16 36.77 -7.93
N GLU A 562 -0.24 38.08 -7.75
CA GLU A 562 0.93 38.89 -7.41
C GLU A 562 1.45 38.62 -5.99
N LEU A 563 0.55 38.41 -5.03
CA LEU A 563 0.92 37.99 -3.68
C LEU A 563 1.60 36.61 -3.70
N ASN A 564 1.18 35.69 -4.56
CA ASN A 564 1.87 34.42 -4.80
C ASN A 564 3.29 34.64 -5.37
N ALA A 565 3.45 35.54 -6.35
CA ALA A 565 4.78 35.86 -6.89
C ALA A 565 5.72 36.42 -5.81
N LEU A 566 5.24 37.35 -4.98
CA LEU A 566 6.00 37.87 -3.84
C LEU A 566 6.28 36.79 -2.77
N TYR A 567 5.31 35.92 -2.50
CA TYR A 567 5.49 34.82 -1.56
C TYR A 567 6.58 33.86 -2.04
N SER A 568 6.57 33.48 -3.32
CA SER A 568 7.60 32.63 -3.94
C SER A 568 9.00 33.21 -3.78
N GLN A 569 9.19 34.50 -4.07
CA GLN A 569 10.49 35.17 -3.87
C GLN A 569 10.93 35.13 -2.40
N ALA A 570 9.99 35.33 -1.47
CA ALA A 570 10.26 35.33 -0.04
C ALA A 570 10.63 33.93 0.51
N VAL A 571 10.10 32.85 -0.07
CA VAL A 571 10.44 31.46 0.29
C VAL A 571 11.92 31.18 0.12
N ASP A 572 12.53 31.75 -0.92
CA ASP A 572 13.95 31.65 -1.20
C ASP A 572 14.81 32.66 -0.39
N GLY A 573 14.19 33.34 0.58
CA GLY A 573 14.87 34.25 1.51
C GLY A 573 15.09 35.65 0.97
N ALA A 574 14.48 36.02 -0.17
CA ALA A 574 14.54 37.38 -0.67
C ALA A 574 13.67 38.33 0.19
N ARG A 575 14.14 39.57 0.33
CA ARG A 575 13.33 40.63 0.94
C ARG A 575 12.32 41.13 -0.08
N VAL A 576 11.04 40.96 0.22
CA VAL A 576 9.93 41.45 -0.61
C VAL A 576 9.32 42.72 -0.03
N LYS A 577 9.04 43.68 -0.91
CA LYS A 577 8.30 44.91 -0.60
C LYS A 577 6.90 44.77 -1.16
N ILE A 578 5.91 44.62 -0.27
CA ILE A 578 4.50 44.50 -0.67
C ILE A 578 3.99 45.89 -1.11
N PRO A 579 3.47 46.03 -2.35
CA PRO A 579 2.85 47.28 -2.84
C PRO A 579 1.68 47.73 -1.96
N GLU A 580 1.48 49.04 -1.84
CA GLU A 580 0.45 49.59 -0.94
C GLU A 580 -0.96 49.14 -1.31
N ARG A 581 -1.26 49.04 -2.61
CA ARG A 581 -2.56 48.54 -3.10
C ARG A 581 -2.92 47.12 -2.65
N LEU A 582 -1.92 46.27 -2.36
CA LEU A 582 -2.16 44.90 -1.90
C LEU A 582 -2.35 44.83 -0.38
N ARG A 583 -2.05 45.91 0.36
CA ARG A 583 -2.17 45.95 1.83
C ARG A 583 -3.58 46.26 2.30
N THR A 584 -4.37 46.91 1.45
CA THR A 584 -5.75 47.31 1.72
C THR A 584 -6.71 46.45 0.89
N PRO A 585 -7.07 45.25 1.36
CA PRO A 585 -8.09 44.43 0.70
C PRO A 585 -9.47 45.11 0.78
N PRO A 586 -10.39 44.82 -0.17
CA PRO A 586 -11.75 45.34 -0.15
C PRO A 586 -12.56 44.78 1.04
N ASP A 587 -13.64 45.48 1.39
CA ASP A 587 -14.59 45.00 2.39
C ASP A 587 -15.28 43.71 1.93
N PRO A 588 -15.66 42.81 2.85
CA PRO A 588 -16.38 41.59 2.52
C PRO A 588 -17.72 41.91 1.86
N PRO A 589 -18.13 41.16 0.81
CA PRO A 589 -19.49 41.23 0.31
C PRO A 589 -20.50 40.91 1.43
N GLU A 590 -21.61 41.66 1.52
CA GLU A 590 -22.61 41.57 2.60
C GLU A 590 -23.19 40.15 2.80
N ASP A 591 -23.23 39.33 1.73
CA ASP A 591 -23.73 37.94 1.72
C ASP A 591 -22.63 36.85 1.51
N SER A 592 -21.35 37.16 1.76
CA SER A 592 -20.26 36.22 1.45
C SER A 592 -20.07 35.10 2.50
N ASN A 593 -20.64 33.92 2.24
CA ASN A 593 -20.29 32.68 2.95
C ASN A 593 -18.93 32.16 2.48
N PHE A 594 -17.88 32.50 3.24
CA PHE A 594 -16.53 32.01 2.95
C PHE A 594 -16.33 30.60 3.51
N ILE A 595 -15.92 29.67 2.64
CA ILE A 595 -15.84 28.25 2.95
C ILE A 595 -15.00 27.91 4.20
N LEU A 596 -13.90 28.61 4.47
CA LEU A 596 -13.11 28.33 5.67
C LEU A 596 -13.86 28.67 6.96
N SER A 597 -14.69 29.72 6.94
CA SER A 597 -15.54 30.09 8.08
C SER A 597 -16.65 29.06 8.27
N ASP A 598 -17.30 28.61 7.20
CA ASP A 598 -18.35 27.58 7.26
C ASP A 598 -17.81 26.28 7.87
N LEU A 599 -16.67 25.79 7.35
CA LEU A 599 -16.01 24.58 7.85
C LEU A 599 -15.50 24.74 9.28
N PHE A 600 -15.01 25.93 9.64
CA PHE A 600 -14.53 26.20 10.98
C PHE A 600 -15.68 26.25 12.00
N ASN A 601 -16.78 26.94 11.66
CA ASN A 601 -17.98 27.01 12.48
C ASN A 601 -18.60 25.63 12.67
N ALA A 602 -18.73 24.84 11.60
CA ALA A 602 -19.19 23.46 11.68
C ALA A 602 -18.27 22.61 12.59
N ALA A 603 -16.96 22.75 12.49
CA ALA A 603 -16.01 22.07 13.36
C ALA A 603 -16.11 22.50 14.83
N GLN A 604 -16.34 23.79 15.11
CA GLN A 604 -16.55 24.28 16.47
C GLN A 604 -17.84 23.75 17.08
N SER A 605 -18.96 23.85 16.35
CA SER A 605 -20.26 23.33 16.78
C SER A 605 -20.19 21.82 17.05
N TRP A 606 -19.56 21.07 16.14
CA TRP A 606 -19.34 19.65 16.32
C TRP A 606 -18.45 19.36 17.54
N SER A 607 -17.31 20.04 17.69
CA SER A 607 -16.41 19.83 18.82
C SER A 607 -17.08 20.14 20.17
N GLN A 608 -17.93 21.16 20.24
CA GLN A 608 -18.70 21.47 21.46
C GLN A 608 -19.73 20.37 21.74
N ALA A 609 -20.50 19.95 20.73
CA ALA A 609 -21.48 18.87 20.88
C ALA A 609 -20.83 17.53 21.26
N PHE A 610 -19.66 17.22 20.69
CA PHE A 610 -18.88 16.02 20.98
C PHE A 610 -18.41 15.99 22.44
N LEU A 611 -17.88 17.11 22.96
CA LEU A 611 -17.43 17.23 24.35
C LEU A 611 -18.60 17.13 25.36
N ILE A 612 -19.81 17.57 24.97
CA ILE A 612 -21.01 17.47 25.82
C ILE A 612 -21.59 16.05 25.83
N ARG A 613 -21.51 15.31 24.71
CA ARG A 613 -22.02 13.93 24.59
C ARG A 613 -21.17 12.88 25.30
N GLU A 614 -19.94 13.20 25.72
CA GLU A 614 -19.06 12.26 26.45
C GLU A 614 -19.48 12.11 27.92
N GLY A 615 -20.56 11.36 28.11
CA GLY A 615 -21.03 10.84 29.39
C GLY A 615 -21.78 9.51 29.17
N GLY A 616 -21.04 8.40 29.24
CA GLY A 616 -21.61 7.04 29.32
C GLY A 616 -21.57 6.24 28.01
N ALA A 617 -20.66 5.26 27.97
CA ALA A 617 -20.80 4.06 27.15
C ALA A 617 -20.03 2.94 27.86
N ASP A 618 -20.73 2.22 28.73
CA ASP A 618 -20.30 0.92 29.20
C ASP A 618 -20.62 -0.10 28.10
N SER A 619 -19.64 -0.91 27.69
CA SER A 619 -19.89 -2.10 26.88
C SER A 619 -19.49 -3.34 27.67
N ALA A 620 -20.44 -4.26 27.79
CA ALA A 620 -20.29 -5.57 28.40
C ALA A 620 -19.27 -6.45 27.63
N PRO A 621 -18.71 -7.49 28.29
CA PRO A 621 -17.85 -8.47 27.63
C PRO A 621 -18.61 -9.26 26.54
N VAL A 622 -17.93 -9.46 25.40
CA VAL A 622 -18.46 -10.11 24.19
C VAL A 622 -18.82 -11.58 24.46
N SER A 623 -20.09 -11.96 24.27
CA SER A 623 -20.55 -13.36 24.35
C SER A 623 -20.06 -14.21 23.15
N VAL A 624 -20.27 -15.53 23.18
CA VAL A 624 -19.89 -16.42 22.06
C VAL A 624 -20.72 -16.12 20.81
N GLU A 625 -22.00 -15.78 20.97
CA GLU A 625 -22.90 -15.38 19.88
C GLU A 625 -22.50 -14.02 19.28
N GLU A 626 -22.11 -13.06 20.11
CA GLU A 626 -21.63 -11.75 19.66
C GLU A 626 -20.27 -11.86 18.95
N ALA A 627 -19.40 -12.79 19.36
CA ALA A 627 -18.14 -13.08 18.66
C ALA A 627 -18.37 -13.68 17.27
N ASP A 628 -19.38 -14.56 17.12
CA ASP A 628 -19.79 -15.09 15.82
C ASP A 628 -20.33 -14.00 14.89
N GLU A 629 -21.16 -13.10 15.42
CA GLU A 629 -21.68 -11.96 14.67
C GLU A 629 -20.57 -10.93 14.33
N LEU A 630 -19.61 -10.70 15.23
CA LEU A 630 -18.46 -9.83 15.01
C LEU A 630 -17.59 -10.34 13.86
N ILE A 631 -17.28 -11.64 13.81
CA ILE A 631 -16.51 -12.23 12.71
C ILE A 631 -17.25 -12.06 11.38
N LYS A 632 -18.57 -12.30 11.35
CA LYS A 632 -19.39 -12.07 10.14
C LYS A 632 -19.39 -10.61 9.71
N ARG A 633 -19.57 -9.66 10.65
CA ARG A 633 -19.53 -8.22 10.35
C ARG A 633 -18.16 -7.77 9.85
N LEU A 634 -17.07 -8.29 10.42
CA LEU A 634 -15.70 -8.08 9.95
C LEU A 634 -15.51 -8.53 8.50
N PHE A 635 -16.06 -9.70 8.14
CA PHE A 635 -16.07 -10.20 6.76
C PHE A 635 -17.15 -9.57 5.85
N SER A 636 -18.09 -8.79 6.38
CA SER A 636 -19.12 -8.10 5.58
C SER A 636 -18.86 -6.61 5.34
N ALA A 637 -17.98 -5.96 6.11
CA ALA A 637 -17.66 -4.53 5.92
C ALA A 637 -17.12 -4.25 4.50
N SER A 638 -17.51 -3.16 3.85
CA SER A 638 -17.06 -2.78 2.50
C SER A 638 -15.72 -2.02 2.49
N GLU A 639 -15.44 -1.29 3.58
CA GLU A 639 -14.23 -0.48 3.79
C GLU A 639 -13.56 -1.00 5.08
N THR A 640 -12.33 -1.50 5.00
CA THR A 640 -11.47 -1.76 6.17
C THR A 640 -10.07 -1.26 5.85
N THR A 641 -9.25 -0.98 6.87
CA THR A 641 -7.86 -0.51 6.72
C THR A 641 -6.78 -1.61 6.78
N VAL A 642 -7.16 -2.90 6.75
CA VAL A 642 -6.26 -4.08 6.79
C VAL A 642 -6.41 -5.03 5.61
N SER A 643 -5.35 -5.83 5.36
CA SER A 643 -5.32 -6.89 4.35
C SER A 643 -6.22 -8.05 4.69
N GLU A 644 -6.68 -8.76 3.66
CA GLU A 644 -7.53 -9.94 3.83
C GLU A 644 -6.84 -10.99 4.70
N TYR A 645 -5.53 -11.21 4.49
CA TYR A 645 -4.75 -12.12 5.31
C TYR A 645 -4.71 -11.69 6.79
N ARG A 646 -4.53 -10.39 7.07
CA ARG A 646 -4.55 -9.87 8.44
C ARG A 646 -5.93 -9.98 9.08
N LEU A 647 -7.00 -9.80 8.30
CA LEU A 647 -8.38 -10.01 8.74
C LEU A 647 -8.62 -11.48 9.12
N ILE A 648 -8.09 -12.43 8.33
CA ILE A 648 -8.14 -13.86 8.64
C ILE A 648 -7.38 -14.16 9.93
N GLU A 649 -6.15 -13.68 10.10
CA GLU A 649 -5.39 -13.85 11.34
C GLU A 649 -6.15 -13.32 12.56
N LEU A 650 -6.83 -12.18 12.40
CA LEU A 650 -7.59 -11.51 13.44
C LEU A 650 -8.87 -12.27 13.79
N ALA A 651 -9.66 -12.65 12.79
CA ALA A 651 -10.85 -13.47 12.94
C ALA A 651 -10.51 -14.85 13.54
N ARG A 652 -9.35 -15.43 13.20
CA ARG A 652 -8.85 -16.67 13.80
C ARG A 652 -8.45 -16.50 15.26
N ARG A 653 -7.84 -15.37 15.63
CA ARG A 653 -7.52 -15.06 17.02
C ARG A 653 -8.80 -14.89 17.84
N ILE A 654 -9.82 -14.21 17.30
CA ILE A 654 -11.17 -14.10 17.90
C ILE A 654 -11.78 -15.49 18.05
N ALA A 655 -11.81 -16.30 16.99
CA ALA A 655 -12.35 -17.65 16.99
C ALA A 655 -11.65 -18.55 18.03
N ARG A 656 -10.31 -18.52 18.11
CA ARG A 656 -9.54 -19.25 19.14
C ARG A 656 -9.85 -18.77 20.56
N LYS A 657 -9.94 -17.46 20.76
CA LYS A 657 -10.20 -16.84 22.08
C LYS A 657 -11.60 -17.19 22.60
N HIS A 658 -12.61 -17.24 21.71
CA HIS A 658 -14.00 -17.52 22.05
C HIS A 658 -14.43 -18.97 21.75
N LYS A 659 -13.49 -19.87 21.44
CA LYS A 659 -13.73 -21.29 21.12
C LYS A 659 -14.71 -21.53 19.97
N VAL A 660 -14.76 -20.62 19.00
CA VAL A 660 -15.57 -20.77 17.78
C VAL A 660 -14.76 -21.52 16.72
N ASP A 661 -15.37 -22.47 16.01
CA ASP A 661 -14.71 -23.14 14.89
C ASP A 661 -14.59 -22.19 13.70
N PHE A 662 -13.36 -21.76 13.42
CA PHE A 662 -13.07 -20.85 12.32
C PHE A 662 -13.43 -21.44 10.94
N ARG A 663 -13.51 -22.77 10.80
CA ARG A 663 -13.86 -23.42 9.53
C ARG A 663 -15.23 -23.01 9.00
N THR A 664 -16.13 -22.56 9.88
CA THR A 664 -17.45 -22.05 9.51
C THR A 664 -17.43 -20.73 8.73
N TYR A 665 -16.31 -19.98 8.77
CA TYR A 665 -16.16 -18.70 8.08
C TYR A 665 -15.39 -18.78 6.77
N LEU A 666 -14.94 -19.97 6.35
CA LEU A 666 -14.19 -20.15 5.11
C LEU A 666 -14.96 -19.63 3.88
N SER A 667 -16.30 -19.63 3.92
CA SER A 667 -17.18 -19.12 2.88
C SER A 667 -17.17 -17.58 2.72
N TYR A 668 -16.69 -16.86 3.72
CA TYR A 668 -16.66 -15.40 3.72
C TYR A 668 -15.33 -14.81 3.23
N ILE A 669 -14.27 -15.62 3.16
CA ILE A 669 -12.91 -15.19 2.82
C ILE A 669 -12.78 -14.86 1.33
N ASN A 670 -12.14 -13.72 1.02
CA ASN A 670 -11.70 -13.42 -0.34
C ASN A 670 -10.34 -14.07 -0.65
N TYR A 671 -10.39 -15.35 -1.03
CA TYR A 671 -9.22 -16.13 -1.37
C TYR A 671 -8.39 -15.56 -2.54
N GLY A 672 -9.01 -14.75 -3.41
CA GLY A 672 -8.33 -14.03 -4.49
C GLY A 672 -7.37 -12.93 -4.04
N ALA A 673 -7.54 -12.43 -2.81
CA ALA A 673 -6.70 -11.37 -2.24
C ALA A 673 -5.46 -11.89 -1.48
N LEU A 674 -5.32 -13.21 -1.32
CA LEU A 674 -4.19 -13.83 -0.63
C LEU A 674 -3.04 -14.12 -1.59
N GLU A 675 -1.80 -13.91 -1.14
CA GLU A 675 -0.60 -14.36 -1.86
C GLU A 675 -0.37 -15.87 -1.71
N THR A 676 0.42 -16.49 -2.60
CA THR A 676 0.68 -17.94 -2.59
C THR A 676 1.19 -18.44 -1.23
N HIS A 677 2.12 -17.72 -0.61
CA HIS A 677 2.66 -18.11 0.69
C HIS A 677 1.63 -17.99 1.84
N GLU A 678 0.75 -16.97 1.79
CA GLU A 678 -0.33 -16.77 2.77
C GLU A 678 -1.39 -17.87 2.68
N LYS A 679 -1.62 -18.39 1.46
CA LYS A 679 -2.49 -19.55 1.22
C LYS A 679 -1.91 -20.81 1.84
N TYR A 680 -0.61 -21.07 1.64
CA TYR A 680 0.08 -22.20 2.27
C TYR A 680 0.06 -22.09 3.80
N GLU A 681 0.26 -20.90 4.36
CA GLU A 681 0.21 -20.69 5.81
C GLU A 681 -1.21 -20.91 6.37
N LEU A 682 -2.24 -20.43 5.66
CA LEU A 682 -3.64 -20.65 6.01
C LEU A 682 -4.00 -22.16 5.98
N ALA A 683 -3.56 -22.87 4.94
CA ALA A 683 -3.77 -24.32 4.79
C ALA A 683 -3.06 -25.12 5.90
N ALA A 684 -1.76 -24.87 6.10
CA ALA A 684 -0.96 -25.53 7.14
C ALA A 684 -1.53 -25.28 8.54
N SER A 685 -1.97 -24.05 8.82
CA SER A 685 -2.52 -23.67 10.12
C SER A 685 -3.95 -24.19 10.37
N LEU A 686 -4.67 -24.64 9.34
CA LEU A 686 -5.95 -25.35 9.44
C LEU A 686 -5.78 -26.88 9.40
N LYS A 687 -4.54 -27.36 9.22
CA LYS A 687 -4.17 -28.78 9.00
C LYS A 687 -4.80 -29.37 7.73
N ILE A 688 -4.83 -28.60 6.65
CA ILE A 688 -5.33 -29.01 5.34
C ILE A 688 -4.18 -29.72 4.58
N SER A 689 -4.42 -30.87 3.96
CA SER A 689 -3.41 -31.66 3.24
C SER A 689 -3.03 -31.02 1.88
N PRO A 690 -1.87 -31.38 1.27
CA PRO A 690 -1.50 -30.91 -0.07
C PRO A 690 -2.49 -31.32 -1.17
N GLU A 691 -3.14 -32.48 -1.01
CA GLU A 691 -4.21 -32.93 -1.90
C GLU A 691 -5.45 -32.04 -1.74
N GLU A 692 -5.77 -31.62 -0.51
CA GLU A 692 -6.91 -30.75 -0.16
C GLU A 692 -6.75 -29.27 -0.62
N GLU A 693 -5.59 -28.87 -1.14
CA GLU A 693 -5.30 -27.48 -1.53
C GLU A 693 -6.17 -27.00 -2.71
N ALA A 694 -6.40 -27.85 -3.72
CA ALA A 694 -7.33 -27.57 -4.82
C ALA A 694 -8.79 -27.41 -4.34
N TYR A 695 -9.14 -28.10 -3.26
CA TYR A 695 -10.47 -28.16 -2.66
C TYR A 695 -10.79 -26.95 -1.77
N MET A 696 -9.78 -26.18 -1.35
CA MET A 696 -9.97 -24.91 -0.67
C MET A 696 -10.61 -23.87 -1.58
N TRP A 697 -10.47 -23.99 -2.90
CA TRP A 697 -10.99 -23.02 -3.87
C TRP A 697 -12.38 -23.42 -4.35
N ASN A 698 -12.53 -24.69 -4.75
CA ASN A 698 -13.76 -25.23 -5.31
C ASN A 698 -14.35 -26.32 -4.43
N SER A 699 -15.26 -25.94 -3.54
CA SER A 699 -15.95 -26.90 -2.66
C SER A 699 -16.81 -27.92 -3.42
N LEU A 700 -17.14 -27.69 -4.69
CA LEU A 700 -17.87 -28.68 -5.50
C LEU A 700 -17.06 -29.96 -5.70
N LEU A 701 -15.72 -29.88 -5.69
CA LEU A 701 -14.84 -31.04 -5.76
C LEU A 701 -14.99 -31.99 -4.55
N ARG A 702 -15.59 -31.51 -3.44
CA ARG A 702 -15.93 -32.32 -2.26
C ARG A 702 -17.40 -32.72 -2.20
N SER A 703 -18.21 -32.35 -3.20
CA SER A 703 -19.66 -32.61 -3.21
C SER A 703 -19.92 -34.08 -2.92
N ASP A 704 -20.76 -34.37 -1.93
CA ASP A 704 -21.24 -35.72 -1.67
C ASP A 704 -22.33 -36.12 -2.69
N ILE A 705 -22.77 -35.18 -3.53
CA ILE A 705 -23.86 -35.32 -4.49
C ILE A 705 -23.34 -35.39 -5.94
N VAL A 706 -22.34 -34.58 -6.30
CA VAL A 706 -21.86 -34.41 -7.68
C VAL A 706 -20.49 -35.08 -7.84
N SER A 707 -20.32 -35.90 -8.89
CA SER A 707 -19.03 -36.56 -9.14
C SER A 707 -18.05 -35.67 -9.91
N SER A 708 -16.75 -35.98 -9.86
CA SER A 708 -15.73 -35.25 -10.64
C SER A 708 -16.03 -35.22 -12.14
N LYS A 709 -16.59 -36.32 -12.67
CA LYS A 709 -17.03 -36.43 -14.06
C LYS A 709 -18.19 -35.48 -14.39
N ASP A 710 -19.18 -35.36 -13.49
CA ASP A 710 -20.28 -34.41 -13.63
C ASP A 710 -19.78 -32.95 -13.64
N LEU A 711 -18.77 -32.65 -12.83
CA LEU A 711 -18.13 -31.33 -12.79
C LEU A 711 -17.34 -31.04 -14.06
N GLU A 712 -16.64 -32.00 -14.63
CA GLU A 712 -15.95 -31.86 -15.91
C GLU A 712 -16.94 -31.64 -17.06
N ASP A 713 -17.98 -32.47 -17.15
CA ASP A 713 -19.04 -32.37 -18.17
C ASP A 713 -19.74 -31.00 -18.15
N LYS A 714 -19.86 -30.40 -16.96
CA LYS A 714 -20.49 -29.09 -16.77
C LYS A 714 -19.49 -27.94 -16.76
N LYS A 715 -18.19 -28.21 -16.96
CA LYS A 715 -17.09 -27.24 -16.86
C LYS A 715 -17.04 -26.51 -15.50
N LEU A 716 -17.46 -27.20 -14.44
CA LEU A 716 -17.47 -26.77 -13.05
C LEU A 716 -16.25 -27.28 -12.26
N SER A 717 -15.40 -28.15 -12.83
CA SER A 717 -14.19 -28.69 -12.20
C SER A 717 -13.00 -27.73 -12.15
N GLY A 718 -13.06 -26.61 -12.89
CA GLY A 718 -12.01 -25.60 -12.95
C GLY A 718 -11.87 -24.75 -11.69
N SER A 719 -11.14 -23.62 -11.80
CA SER A 719 -10.87 -22.67 -10.71
C SER A 719 -12.08 -21.82 -10.28
N LEU A 720 -13.21 -22.47 -10.02
CA LEU A 720 -14.41 -21.88 -9.45
C LEU A 720 -14.21 -21.69 -7.95
N ARG A 721 -14.32 -20.44 -7.48
CA ARG A 721 -14.06 -20.09 -6.08
C ARG A 721 -15.36 -20.11 -5.26
N VAL A 722 -15.92 -21.31 -5.09
CA VAL A 722 -17.21 -21.53 -4.42
C VAL A 722 -16.97 -22.31 -3.13
N GLN A 723 -17.64 -21.95 -2.03
CA GLN A 723 -17.49 -22.56 -0.71
C GLN A 723 -18.78 -23.24 -0.25
N ARG A 724 -18.67 -24.42 0.37
CA ARG A 724 -19.81 -25.14 0.93
C ARG A 724 -20.23 -24.45 2.22
N LEU A 725 -21.47 -23.96 2.25
CA LEU A 725 -22.09 -23.37 3.42
C LEU A 725 -22.85 -24.43 4.25
N TYR A 726 -23.39 -25.46 3.59
CA TYR A 726 -24.19 -26.51 4.23
C TYR A 726 -24.09 -27.83 3.46
N SER A 727 -24.09 -28.95 4.20
CA SER A 727 -24.34 -30.30 3.69
C SER A 727 -25.28 -31.03 4.64
N SER A 728 -26.29 -31.70 4.10
CA SER A 728 -27.21 -32.52 4.89
C SER A 728 -26.54 -33.78 5.47
N LYS A 729 -25.41 -34.22 4.92
CA LYS A 729 -24.62 -35.32 5.47
C LYS A 729 -24.01 -34.96 6.81
N ASP A 730 -23.54 -33.71 6.94
CA ASP A 730 -22.84 -33.23 8.14
C ASP A 730 -23.80 -32.69 9.20
N LEU A 731 -24.85 -31.96 8.78
CA LEU A 731 -25.73 -31.19 9.68
C LEU A 731 -27.18 -31.70 9.73
N GLY A 732 -27.53 -32.71 8.94
CA GLY A 732 -28.88 -33.25 8.81
C GLY A 732 -29.84 -32.35 8.03
N LEU A 733 -30.88 -32.93 7.44
CA LEU A 733 -31.86 -32.22 6.59
C LEU A 733 -32.66 -31.14 7.33
N HIS A 734 -32.92 -31.30 8.64
CA HIS A 734 -33.72 -30.33 9.41
C HIS A 734 -33.10 -28.93 9.48
N ALA A 735 -31.78 -28.82 9.37
CA ALA A 735 -31.05 -27.55 9.40
C ALA A 735 -31.07 -26.80 8.05
N PHE A 736 -31.48 -27.45 6.95
CA PHE A 736 -31.40 -26.90 5.59
C PHE A 736 -32.01 -25.50 5.46
N PHE A 737 -33.26 -25.29 5.89
CA PHE A 737 -33.94 -24.00 5.73
C PHE A 737 -33.29 -22.88 6.53
N GLY A 738 -32.70 -23.18 7.70
CA GLY A 738 -31.94 -22.20 8.47
C GLY A 738 -30.69 -21.72 7.72
N TYR A 739 -29.96 -22.64 7.09
CA TYR A 739 -28.80 -22.29 6.26
C TYR A 739 -29.18 -21.68 4.91
N LEU A 740 -30.34 -22.05 4.34
CA LEU A 740 -30.88 -21.44 3.13
C LEU A 740 -31.20 -19.97 3.36
N ILE A 741 -31.87 -19.62 4.46
CA ILE A 741 -32.14 -18.22 4.84
C ILE A 741 -30.84 -17.44 5.01
N ARG A 742 -29.84 -18.01 5.71
CA ARG A 742 -28.51 -17.42 5.84
C ARG A 742 -27.84 -17.21 4.47
N ALA A 743 -27.97 -18.16 3.55
CA ALA A 743 -27.46 -18.03 2.20
C ALA A 743 -28.18 -16.90 1.42
N MET A 744 -29.49 -16.79 1.57
CA MET A 744 -30.29 -15.76 0.90
C MET A 744 -29.94 -14.35 1.36
N GLN A 745 -29.73 -14.16 2.68
CA GLN A 745 -29.40 -12.87 3.28
C GLN A 745 -27.92 -12.52 3.12
N GLY A 746 -27.04 -13.51 3.20
CA GLY A 746 -25.59 -13.30 3.28
C GLY A 746 -24.87 -13.31 1.94
N PHE A 747 -25.45 -13.88 0.88
CA PHE A 747 -24.73 -14.14 -0.38
C PHE A 747 -25.58 -13.85 -1.63
N THR A 748 -24.95 -13.18 -2.59
CA THR A 748 -25.55 -12.80 -3.89
C THR A 748 -25.35 -13.85 -4.98
N ARG A 749 -24.49 -14.86 -4.74
CA ARG A 749 -24.25 -16.00 -5.64
C ARG A 749 -24.29 -17.27 -4.83
N LYS A 750 -25.22 -18.16 -5.18
CA LYS A 750 -25.50 -19.39 -4.42
C LYS A 750 -25.96 -20.52 -5.34
N LEU A 751 -25.58 -21.73 -4.97
CA LEU A 751 -26.00 -22.98 -5.58
C LEU A 751 -26.65 -23.84 -4.52
N VAL A 752 -27.80 -24.43 -4.84
CA VAL A 752 -28.44 -25.45 -4.02
C VAL A 752 -28.45 -26.73 -4.82
N ILE A 753 -27.67 -27.72 -4.40
CA ILE A 753 -27.54 -29.01 -5.06
C ILE A 753 -28.40 -30.02 -4.31
N VAL A 754 -29.22 -30.78 -5.02
CA VAL A 754 -30.16 -31.75 -4.45
C VAL A 754 -29.99 -33.10 -5.13
N LYS A 755 -29.83 -34.16 -4.35
CA LYS A 755 -29.83 -35.57 -4.79
C LYS A 755 -31.20 -36.19 -4.50
N LEU A 756 -31.84 -36.75 -5.52
CA LEU A 756 -33.10 -37.49 -5.36
C LEU A 756 -32.87 -38.99 -5.26
N ASP A 757 -32.06 -39.54 -6.16
CA ASP A 757 -31.64 -40.94 -6.17
C ASP A 757 -30.23 -41.03 -6.80
N GLU A 758 -29.72 -42.24 -7.01
CA GLU A 758 -28.40 -42.44 -7.63
C GLU A 758 -28.33 -42.06 -9.12
N ARG A 759 -29.48 -41.85 -9.78
CA ARG A 759 -29.58 -41.56 -11.21
C ARG A 759 -29.74 -40.07 -11.49
N PHE A 760 -30.27 -39.31 -10.53
CA PHE A 760 -30.62 -37.91 -10.73
C PHE A 760 -30.28 -37.02 -9.54
N SER A 761 -29.45 -36.03 -9.82
CA SER A 761 -29.29 -34.85 -9.00
C SER A 761 -29.44 -33.59 -9.86
N PHE A 762 -29.76 -32.49 -9.23
CA PHE A 762 -29.89 -31.21 -9.91
C PHE A 762 -29.41 -30.09 -8.99
N THR A 763 -29.16 -28.93 -9.57
CA THR A 763 -28.77 -27.74 -8.83
C THR A 763 -29.60 -26.54 -9.27
N ILE A 764 -29.90 -25.67 -8.32
CA ILE A 764 -30.52 -24.36 -8.54
C ILE A 764 -29.45 -23.31 -8.33
N PHE A 765 -29.07 -22.63 -9.41
CA PHE A 765 -28.22 -21.46 -9.38
C PHE A 765 -29.06 -20.22 -9.14
N MET A 766 -28.58 -19.36 -8.25
CA MET A 766 -29.25 -18.14 -7.86
C MET A 766 -28.27 -16.97 -7.86
N ARG A 767 -28.62 -15.93 -8.61
CA ARG A 767 -27.88 -14.69 -8.80
C ARG A 767 -28.71 -13.52 -8.26
N GLY A 768 -28.02 -12.60 -7.58
CA GLY A 768 -28.59 -11.38 -7.05
C GLY A 768 -29.20 -11.52 -5.65
N GLU A 769 -29.79 -10.41 -5.19
CA GLU A 769 -30.53 -10.33 -3.93
C GLU A 769 -31.94 -10.84 -4.15
N ILE A 770 -32.22 -12.04 -3.63
CA ILE A 770 -33.54 -12.67 -3.74
C ILE A 770 -34.27 -12.40 -2.43
N LYS A 771 -35.42 -11.73 -2.52
CA LYS A 771 -36.23 -11.39 -1.36
C LYS A 771 -36.83 -12.64 -0.71
N LEU A 772 -36.79 -12.69 0.62
CA LEU A 772 -37.43 -13.75 1.41
C LEU A 772 -38.91 -13.43 1.62
N ASN A 773 -39.73 -14.47 1.75
CA ASN A 773 -41.17 -14.40 2.05
C ASN A 773 -42.03 -13.63 1.03
N GLU A 774 -41.49 -13.32 -0.15
CA GLU A 774 -42.19 -12.66 -1.26
C GLU A 774 -42.02 -13.45 -2.56
N ASP A 775 -42.94 -13.29 -3.51
CA ASP A 775 -42.82 -13.89 -4.84
C ASP A 775 -41.84 -13.06 -5.69
N PHE A 776 -40.60 -13.54 -5.81
CA PHE A 776 -39.52 -12.84 -6.52
C PHE A 776 -39.59 -13.15 -8.03
N PRO A 777 -39.77 -12.14 -8.91
CA PRO A 777 -39.80 -12.36 -10.34
C PRO A 777 -38.41 -12.75 -10.87
N VAL A 778 -38.37 -13.79 -11.72
CA VAL A 778 -37.16 -14.24 -12.41
C VAL A 778 -37.22 -13.78 -13.86
N ASP A 779 -36.14 -13.18 -14.35
CA ASP A 779 -36.02 -12.49 -15.64
C ASP A 779 -35.13 -13.23 -16.65
N GLY A 780 -34.81 -14.50 -16.41
CA GLY A 780 -33.88 -15.28 -17.23
C GLY A 780 -32.42 -15.25 -16.76
N GLU A 781 -32.02 -14.28 -15.92
CA GLU A 781 -30.63 -14.15 -15.43
C GLU A 781 -30.46 -14.56 -13.97
N HIS A 782 -31.52 -14.41 -13.16
CA HIS A 782 -31.43 -14.60 -11.70
C HIS A 782 -31.46 -16.06 -11.26
N VAL A 783 -32.13 -16.96 -11.99
CA VAL A 783 -32.26 -18.37 -11.60
C VAL A 783 -32.05 -19.28 -12.80
N VAL A 784 -31.13 -20.23 -12.66
CA VAL A 784 -30.85 -21.27 -13.65
C VAL A 784 -30.91 -22.63 -12.96
N VAL A 785 -31.57 -23.61 -13.57
CA VAL A 785 -31.60 -24.99 -13.06
C VAL A 785 -30.70 -25.85 -13.93
N ALA A 786 -29.82 -26.65 -13.34
CA ALA A 786 -29.05 -27.65 -14.08
C ALA A 786 -29.19 -29.05 -13.50
N THR A 787 -29.03 -30.06 -14.35
CA THR A 787 -29.10 -31.47 -13.94
C THR A 787 -27.75 -32.18 -14.07
N PHE A 788 -27.53 -33.16 -13.20
CA PHE A 788 -26.42 -34.10 -13.24
C PHE A 788 -27.01 -35.52 -13.32
N MET A 789 -26.54 -36.32 -14.29
CA MET A 789 -27.05 -37.69 -14.51
C MET A 789 -25.87 -38.64 -14.76
N ARG A 790 -25.87 -39.80 -14.09
CA ARG A 790 -24.80 -40.80 -14.16
C ARG A 790 -24.95 -41.69 -15.40
N GLU A 791 -23.93 -41.68 -16.25
CA GLU A 791 -23.58 -42.62 -17.34
C GLU A 791 -24.59 -42.88 -18.49
N SER A 792 -24.03 -42.80 -19.71
CA SER A 792 -24.46 -43.45 -20.96
C SER A 792 -25.58 -42.85 -21.81
N ALA A 793 -26.38 -41.92 -21.32
CA ALA A 793 -27.38 -41.27 -22.15
C ALA A 793 -27.19 -39.75 -22.16
N LEU A 794 -26.43 -39.26 -23.17
CA LEU A 794 -26.52 -37.95 -23.83
C LEU A 794 -25.40 -36.94 -23.54
N LYS A 795 -24.33 -37.05 -24.33
CA LYS A 795 -23.37 -35.96 -24.56
C LYS A 795 -23.97 -34.71 -25.26
N ALA A 796 -25.28 -34.65 -25.51
CA ALA A 796 -25.90 -33.68 -26.42
C ALA A 796 -27.19 -33.01 -25.90
N ILE A 797 -27.39 -32.88 -24.57
CA ILE A 797 -28.52 -32.10 -24.03
C ILE A 797 -28.00 -30.86 -23.31
N PRO A 798 -28.48 -29.64 -23.67
CA PRO A 798 -28.16 -28.43 -22.92
C PRO A 798 -28.65 -28.62 -21.49
N THR A 799 -27.73 -28.58 -20.54
CA THR A 799 -27.97 -29.03 -19.17
C THR A 799 -28.26 -27.88 -18.21
N PHE A 800 -28.52 -26.69 -18.76
CA PHE A 800 -28.89 -25.49 -18.03
C PHE A 800 -30.23 -25.00 -18.59
N THR A 801 -31.23 -24.92 -17.73
CA THR A 801 -32.57 -24.40 -18.01
C THR A 801 -32.68 -23.04 -17.34
N PRO A 802 -32.44 -21.92 -18.05
CA PRO A 802 -32.66 -20.59 -17.51
C PRO A 802 -34.16 -20.37 -17.29
N CYS A 803 -34.53 -19.83 -16.14
CA CYS A 803 -35.92 -19.51 -15.84
C CYS A 803 -36.27 -18.14 -16.42
N THR A 804 -36.84 -18.13 -17.63
CA THR A 804 -37.16 -16.92 -18.40
C THR A 804 -38.25 -16.04 -17.76
N ALA A 805 -38.46 -14.85 -18.33
CA ALA A 805 -39.52 -13.92 -17.92
C ALA A 805 -40.88 -14.62 -17.72
N GLY A 806 -41.40 -14.54 -16.49
CA GLY A 806 -42.66 -15.17 -16.07
C GLY A 806 -42.50 -16.22 -14.97
N PHE A 807 -41.28 -16.73 -14.74
CA PHE A 807 -40.98 -17.52 -13.55
C PHE A 807 -40.94 -16.65 -12.29
N GLN A 808 -41.35 -17.21 -11.17
CA GLN A 808 -41.28 -16.61 -9.84
C GLN A 808 -40.68 -17.61 -8.86
N LEU A 809 -39.83 -17.11 -7.96
CA LEU A 809 -39.20 -17.87 -6.89
C LEU A 809 -39.71 -17.36 -5.53
N TYR A 810 -40.25 -18.26 -4.72
CA TYR A 810 -40.62 -18.01 -3.34
C TYR A 810 -39.70 -18.78 -2.41
N CYS A 811 -39.15 -18.13 -1.37
CA CYS A 811 -38.32 -18.75 -0.34
C CYS A 811 -38.74 -18.27 1.06
N GLY A 812 -39.18 -19.21 1.91
CA GLY A 812 -39.55 -18.95 3.31
C GLY A 812 -38.99 -20.02 4.26
N GLU A 813 -39.42 -19.99 5.53
CA GLU A 813 -38.83 -20.79 6.63
C GLU A 813 -38.99 -22.32 6.52
N GLY A 814 -39.87 -22.79 5.65
CA GLY A 814 -40.09 -24.22 5.40
C GLY A 814 -40.55 -24.55 3.99
N ASN A 815 -40.43 -23.60 3.06
CA ASN A 815 -40.92 -23.75 1.70
C ASN A 815 -40.01 -22.99 0.72
N ILE A 816 -39.51 -23.67 -0.30
CA ILE A 816 -38.94 -23.04 -1.49
C ILE A 816 -39.68 -23.56 -2.72
N GLN A 817 -40.23 -22.64 -3.51
CA GLN A 817 -41.08 -22.95 -4.66
C GLN A 817 -40.73 -22.06 -5.85
N LEU A 818 -40.35 -22.69 -6.96
CA LEU A 818 -40.11 -22.08 -8.27
C LEU A 818 -41.29 -22.45 -9.19
N PHE A 819 -42.01 -21.45 -9.71
CA PHE A 819 -43.23 -21.66 -10.49
C PHE A 819 -43.37 -20.64 -11.62
N ASN A 820 -44.16 -20.95 -12.66
CA ASN A 820 -44.34 -20.08 -13.81
C ASN A 820 -45.72 -19.40 -13.77
N LYS A 821 -45.75 -18.08 -13.56
CA LYS A 821 -46.92 -17.19 -13.40
C LYS A 821 -47.84 -17.51 -12.22
N TYR A 822 -48.24 -18.76 -12.04
CA TYR A 822 -49.17 -19.23 -11.01
C TYR A 822 -48.55 -20.37 -10.21
N ARG A 823 -48.77 -20.39 -8.89
CA ARG A 823 -48.22 -21.44 -8.00
C ARG A 823 -48.65 -22.87 -8.39
N ALA A 824 -49.80 -23.03 -9.03
CA ALA A 824 -50.24 -24.32 -9.58
C ALA A 824 -49.28 -24.86 -10.67
N ASN A 825 -48.62 -23.97 -11.41
CA ASN A 825 -47.63 -24.30 -12.45
C ASN A 825 -46.22 -24.38 -11.84
N THR A 826 -46.09 -25.21 -10.81
CA THR A 826 -44.83 -25.44 -10.10
C THR A 826 -43.81 -26.14 -10.99
N PHE A 827 -42.59 -25.60 -11.04
CA PHE A 827 -41.43 -26.27 -11.61
C PHE A 827 -40.69 -27.08 -10.55
N ILE A 828 -40.26 -26.45 -9.46
CA ILE A 828 -39.59 -27.12 -8.33
C ILE A 828 -40.24 -26.67 -7.03
N HIS A 829 -40.55 -27.59 -6.13
CA HIS A 829 -41.11 -27.28 -4.82
C HIS A 829 -40.55 -28.22 -3.77
N VAL A 830 -39.82 -27.66 -2.81
CA VAL A 830 -39.29 -28.36 -1.64
C VAL A 830 -40.02 -27.87 -0.40
N ARG A 831 -40.54 -28.81 0.38
CA ARG A 831 -41.32 -28.50 1.59
C ARG A 831 -40.73 -29.20 2.81
N LYS A 832 -40.59 -28.42 3.89
CA LYS A 832 -40.31 -28.93 5.24
C LYS A 832 -41.59 -29.56 5.81
N PRO A 833 -41.53 -30.78 6.36
CA PRO A 833 -42.68 -31.38 7.04
C PRO A 833 -43.06 -30.61 8.31
N PRO A 834 -44.32 -30.75 8.80
CA PRO A 834 -44.74 -30.15 10.07
C PRO A 834 -43.85 -30.59 11.24
N ALA A 835 -43.64 -29.70 12.20
CA ALA A 835 -42.99 -30.08 13.45
C ALA A 835 -43.83 -31.19 14.12
N ASN A 836 -43.23 -32.37 14.34
CA ASN A 836 -43.81 -33.61 14.90
C ASN A 836 -44.26 -34.71 13.91
N SER A 837 -43.93 -34.64 12.62
CA SER A 837 -44.09 -35.80 11.72
C SER A 837 -42.75 -36.51 11.46
N ASP A 838 -42.73 -37.84 11.44
CA ASP A 838 -41.59 -38.67 10.98
C ASP A 838 -41.38 -38.62 9.44
N GLU A 839 -42.08 -37.72 8.75
CA GLU A 839 -41.98 -37.57 7.29
C GLU A 839 -40.65 -36.90 6.88
N ALA A 840 -40.03 -37.43 5.82
CA ALA A 840 -38.84 -36.84 5.21
C ALA A 840 -39.19 -35.56 4.42
N PHE A 841 -38.18 -34.71 4.18
CA PHE A 841 -38.36 -33.55 3.28
C PHE A 841 -38.79 -34.03 1.90
N ILE A 842 -39.87 -33.44 1.39
CA ILE A 842 -40.44 -33.84 0.09
C ILE A 842 -40.14 -32.80 -0.98
N ILE A 843 -39.94 -33.29 -2.20
CA ILE A 843 -39.75 -32.47 -3.39
C ILE A 843 -40.65 -32.91 -4.53
N SER A 844 -41.13 -31.94 -5.31
CA SER A 844 -41.83 -32.16 -6.57
C SER A 844 -41.13 -31.41 -7.69
N ILE A 845 -40.89 -32.07 -8.82
CA ILE A 845 -40.20 -31.49 -9.98
C ILE A 845 -41.01 -31.77 -11.26
N ALA A 846 -41.33 -30.71 -11.99
CA ALA A 846 -41.90 -30.79 -13.33
C ALA A 846 -40.79 -31.03 -14.36
N LEU A 847 -40.33 -32.28 -14.47
CA LEU A 847 -39.19 -32.66 -15.33
C LEU A 847 -39.34 -32.29 -16.81
N GLN A 848 -40.57 -32.15 -17.30
CA GLN A 848 -40.86 -31.66 -18.65
C GLN A 848 -40.32 -30.24 -18.92
N GLN A 849 -40.18 -29.42 -17.88
CA GLN A 849 -39.58 -28.08 -17.98
C GLN A 849 -38.06 -28.14 -18.19
N ILE A 850 -37.42 -29.27 -17.85
CA ILE A 850 -35.99 -29.52 -18.11
C ILE A 850 -35.84 -30.14 -19.49
N SER A 851 -36.48 -31.28 -19.73
CA SER A 851 -36.54 -31.95 -21.03
C SER A 851 -37.56 -33.07 -21.00
N SER A 852 -38.31 -33.23 -22.09
CA SER A 852 -39.20 -34.39 -22.31
C SER A 852 -38.46 -35.73 -22.22
N ARG A 853 -37.15 -35.75 -22.52
CA ARG A 853 -36.32 -36.96 -22.42
C ARG A 853 -35.97 -37.32 -20.98
N VAL A 854 -35.66 -36.33 -20.14
CA VAL A 854 -35.44 -36.52 -18.70
C VAL A 854 -36.72 -37.03 -18.03
N GLN A 855 -37.88 -36.46 -18.37
CA GLN A 855 -39.17 -36.94 -17.87
C GLN A 855 -39.44 -38.40 -18.25
N LYS A 856 -39.13 -38.82 -19.48
CA LYS A 856 -39.30 -40.22 -19.91
C LYS A 856 -38.41 -41.20 -19.14
N GLN A 857 -37.20 -40.79 -18.78
CA GLN A 857 -36.23 -41.63 -18.07
C GLN A 857 -36.52 -41.70 -16.56
N MET A 858 -36.84 -40.57 -15.94
CA MET A 858 -37.04 -40.47 -14.49
C MET A 858 -38.50 -40.66 -14.06
N GLY A 859 -39.45 -40.62 -15.00
CA GLY A 859 -40.87 -40.71 -14.72
C GLY A 859 -41.42 -39.44 -14.06
N ARG A 860 -42.25 -39.61 -13.02
CA ARG A 860 -42.88 -38.51 -12.29
C ARG A 860 -42.20 -38.31 -10.93
N VAL A 861 -41.63 -37.13 -10.71
CA VAL A 861 -41.09 -36.71 -9.41
C VAL A 861 -42.14 -35.85 -8.70
N ASN A 862 -42.93 -36.47 -7.82
CA ASN A 862 -44.00 -35.81 -7.08
C ASN A 862 -44.00 -36.27 -5.63
N ARG A 863 -43.82 -35.32 -4.70
CA ARG A 863 -43.67 -35.58 -3.25
C ARG A 863 -42.63 -36.66 -2.93
N THR A 864 -41.54 -36.68 -3.68
CA THR A 864 -40.46 -37.65 -3.52
C THR A 864 -39.59 -37.25 -2.32
N PRO A 865 -39.16 -38.17 -1.45
CA PRO A 865 -38.21 -37.87 -0.39
C PRO A 865 -36.86 -37.41 -0.93
N ILE A 866 -36.25 -36.43 -0.28
CA ILE A 866 -34.89 -35.96 -0.63
C ILE A 866 -33.84 -36.82 0.08
N VAL A 867 -32.83 -37.27 -0.68
CA VAL A 867 -31.71 -38.07 -0.14
C VAL A 867 -30.63 -37.18 0.47
N SER A 868 -30.20 -36.14 -0.27
CA SER A 868 -29.14 -35.24 0.20
C SER A 868 -29.29 -33.84 -0.41
N ILE A 869 -28.87 -32.81 0.33
CA ILE A 869 -28.86 -31.41 -0.11
C ILE A 869 -27.58 -30.72 0.34
N GLU A 870 -27.00 -29.92 -0.55
CA GLU A 870 -25.87 -29.04 -0.27
C GLU A 870 -26.17 -27.60 -0.68
N ILE A 871 -25.59 -26.65 0.05
CA ILE A 871 -25.61 -25.23 -0.31
C ILE A 871 -24.17 -24.76 -0.48
N HIS A 872 -23.88 -24.18 -1.63
CA HIS A 872 -22.58 -23.60 -1.97
C HIS A 872 -22.75 -22.12 -2.29
N VAL A 873 -21.81 -21.28 -1.88
CA VAL A 873 -21.86 -19.82 -2.02
C VAL A 873 -20.53 -19.24 -2.49
N VAL A 874 -20.58 -18.10 -3.16
CA VAL A 874 -19.39 -17.31 -3.48
C VAL A 874 -19.34 -16.12 -2.53
N SER A 875 -18.18 -15.86 -1.92
CA SER A 875 -17.99 -14.67 -1.08
C SER A 875 -18.33 -13.41 -1.87
N ASN A 876 -19.22 -12.56 -1.35
CA ASN A 876 -19.60 -11.28 -1.96
C ASN A 876 -18.41 -10.34 -2.23
N ARG A 877 -17.24 -10.64 -1.66
CA ARG A 877 -16.00 -9.87 -1.79
C ARG A 877 -15.11 -10.31 -2.95
N ASP A 878 -15.25 -11.53 -3.44
CA ASP A 878 -14.42 -12.04 -4.54
C ASP A 878 -15.05 -11.67 -5.89
N ARG A 879 -14.77 -10.46 -6.38
CA ARG A 879 -15.29 -9.95 -7.66
C ARG A 879 -14.85 -10.79 -8.85
N LEU A 880 -13.64 -11.35 -8.83
CA LEU A 880 -13.18 -12.24 -9.89
C LEU A 880 -13.95 -13.55 -9.87
N ALA A 881 -14.22 -14.10 -8.68
CA ALA A 881 -15.10 -15.26 -8.55
C ALA A 881 -16.51 -14.95 -9.01
N HIS A 882 -17.06 -13.77 -8.69
CA HIS A 882 -18.37 -13.34 -9.19
C HIS A 882 -18.38 -13.28 -10.72
N LEU A 883 -17.39 -12.61 -11.32
CA LEU A 883 -17.29 -12.50 -12.77
C LEU A 883 -17.11 -13.87 -13.42
N LEU A 884 -16.23 -14.72 -12.89
CA LEU A 884 -16.03 -16.08 -13.38
C LEU A 884 -17.26 -16.95 -13.18
N PHE A 885 -17.98 -16.79 -12.07
CA PHE A 885 -19.24 -17.46 -11.80
C PHE A 885 -20.28 -17.03 -12.84
N ASP A 886 -20.52 -15.73 -12.99
CA ASP A 886 -21.47 -15.15 -13.95
C ASP A 886 -21.14 -15.55 -15.40
N LEU A 887 -19.88 -15.37 -15.84
CA LEU A 887 -19.42 -15.75 -17.19
C LEU A 887 -19.64 -17.24 -17.51
N ARG A 888 -19.65 -18.11 -16.50
CA ARG A 888 -19.89 -19.55 -16.70
C ARG A 888 -21.36 -19.87 -16.93
N PHE A 889 -22.27 -19.01 -16.49
CA PHE A 889 -23.73 -19.20 -16.60
C PHE A 889 -24.41 -18.26 -17.60
N ASP A 890 -23.76 -17.15 -17.99
CA ASP A 890 -24.19 -16.25 -19.08
C ASP A 890 -24.00 -16.90 -20.47
N ARG A 891 -23.27 -18.02 -20.57
CA ARG A 891 -23.25 -18.87 -21.77
C ARG A 891 -24.52 -19.72 -21.85
N VAL A 892 -25.66 -19.10 -22.14
CA VAL A 892 -26.74 -19.80 -22.81
C VAL A 892 -26.27 -20.06 -24.25
N PRO A 893 -26.20 -21.30 -24.75
CA PRO A 893 -25.94 -21.53 -26.16
C PRO A 893 -27.17 -21.05 -26.95
N THR A 894 -27.16 -19.78 -27.38
CA THR A 894 -28.12 -19.23 -28.35
C THR A 894 -27.64 -19.37 -29.80
N GLU A 895 -26.46 -19.96 -30.02
CA GLU A 895 -25.90 -20.19 -31.34
C GLU A 895 -26.47 -21.47 -31.96
N GLU A 896 -27.34 -21.30 -32.96
CA GLU A 896 -27.63 -22.36 -33.91
C GLU A 896 -26.41 -22.50 -34.84
N PHE A 897 -25.52 -23.45 -34.54
CA PHE A 897 -24.37 -23.75 -35.39
C PHE A 897 -24.81 -24.47 -36.67
N LEU A 898 -25.03 -23.72 -37.75
CA LEU A 898 -25.00 -24.29 -39.09
C LEU A 898 -23.56 -24.66 -39.43
N ARG A 899 -23.22 -25.94 -39.24
CA ARG A 899 -21.92 -26.47 -39.63
C ARG A 899 -21.85 -26.50 -41.17
N ARG A 900 -20.81 -25.88 -41.74
CA ARG A 900 -20.56 -25.89 -43.20
C ARG A 900 -20.31 -27.30 -43.75
N PHE A 901 -19.84 -28.22 -42.90
CA PHE A 901 -19.72 -29.65 -43.18
C PHE A 901 -19.94 -30.49 -41.90
N THR A 902 -20.54 -31.66 -42.04
CA THR A 902 -20.74 -32.65 -40.97
C THR A 902 -19.40 -33.26 -40.57
N HIS A 903 -18.86 -32.82 -39.43
CA HIS A 903 -17.74 -33.50 -38.78
C HIS A 903 -18.27 -34.71 -38.00
N VAL A 904 -17.74 -35.89 -38.29
CA VAL A 904 -17.92 -37.11 -37.50
C VAL A 904 -16.88 -37.08 -36.38
N ASP A 905 -17.32 -37.26 -35.14
CA ASP A 905 -16.43 -37.42 -33.99
C ASP A 905 -15.79 -38.81 -34.05
N THR A 906 -14.48 -38.89 -34.21
CA THR A 906 -13.71 -40.11 -33.96
C THR A 906 -13.08 -40.05 -32.57
N THR A 907 -13.32 -41.08 -31.77
CA THR A 907 -12.70 -41.29 -30.46
C THR A 907 -11.20 -41.49 -30.63
N TYR A 908 -10.38 -40.68 -29.95
CA TYR A 908 -8.94 -40.96 -29.85
C TYR A 908 -8.73 -42.05 -28.78
N LEU A 909 -8.35 -43.25 -29.21
CA LEU A 909 -7.84 -44.31 -28.35
C LEU A 909 -6.31 -44.16 -28.29
N PRO A 910 -5.68 -44.17 -27.10
CA PRO A 910 -4.23 -44.19 -27.00
C PRO A 910 -3.69 -45.49 -27.62
N ASN A 911 -2.62 -45.39 -28.41
CA ASN A 911 -2.00 -46.54 -29.07
C ASN A 911 -1.52 -47.56 -28.01
N THR A 912 -2.18 -48.71 -27.90
CA THR A 912 -1.72 -49.81 -27.05
C THR A 912 -0.97 -50.85 -27.89
N LEU A 913 -0.18 -51.71 -27.23
CA LEU A 913 0.45 -52.87 -27.86
C LEU A 913 -0.55 -53.85 -28.50
N GLU A 914 -1.81 -53.85 -28.04
CA GLU A 914 -2.87 -54.72 -28.57
C GLU A 914 -3.31 -54.32 -29.99
N GLU A 915 -3.16 -53.04 -30.35
CA GLU A 915 -3.54 -52.47 -31.65
C GLU A 915 -2.32 -52.15 -32.54
N ALA A 916 -1.10 -52.49 -32.09
CA ALA A 916 0.15 -52.14 -32.77
C ALA A 916 0.48 -53.10 -33.93
N ASP A 917 0.82 -52.56 -35.09
CA ASP A 917 1.28 -53.37 -36.23
C ASP A 917 2.74 -53.81 -36.04
N LEU A 918 2.92 -54.96 -35.39
CA LEU A 918 4.22 -55.59 -35.19
C LEU A 918 4.93 -55.94 -36.52
N HIS A 919 4.23 -55.98 -37.65
CA HIS A 919 4.86 -56.24 -38.94
C HIS A 919 5.74 -55.09 -39.44
N SER A 920 5.52 -53.88 -38.92
CA SER A 920 6.37 -52.70 -39.17
C SER A 920 7.78 -52.82 -38.60
N LEU A 921 8.00 -53.75 -37.66
CA LEU A 921 9.32 -54.07 -37.12
C LEU A 921 9.99 -55.25 -37.86
N PRO A 922 11.34 -55.29 -37.91
CA PRO A 922 12.08 -56.44 -38.41
C PRO A 922 11.66 -57.74 -37.70
N GLU A 923 11.55 -58.84 -38.45
CA GLU A 923 11.02 -60.12 -37.95
C GLU A 923 11.76 -60.62 -36.68
N ALA A 924 13.08 -60.40 -36.62
CA ALA A 924 13.93 -60.76 -35.50
C ALA A 924 13.62 -60.00 -34.18
N LEU A 925 12.88 -58.90 -34.24
CA LEU A 925 12.64 -57.99 -33.09
C LEU A 925 11.18 -57.94 -32.65
N ARG A 926 10.27 -58.58 -33.38
CA ARG A 926 8.85 -58.70 -32.98
C ARG A 926 8.70 -59.44 -31.65
N ASP A 927 9.58 -60.42 -31.44
CA ASP A 927 9.67 -61.22 -30.23
C ASP A 927 9.98 -60.42 -28.96
N VAL A 928 10.52 -59.20 -29.09
CA VAL A 928 10.76 -58.28 -27.96
C VAL A 928 9.45 -57.88 -27.28
N PHE A 929 8.36 -57.79 -28.05
CA PHE A 929 7.07 -57.29 -27.59
C PHE A 929 6.07 -58.40 -27.23
N THR A 930 6.36 -59.65 -27.58
CA THR A 930 5.45 -60.79 -27.38
C THR A 930 5.96 -61.81 -26.37
N LYS A 931 7.25 -61.82 -26.04
CA LYS A 931 7.87 -62.80 -25.13
C LYS A 931 8.11 -62.22 -23.72
N PRO A 932 8.17 -63.08 -22.68
CA PRO A 932 8.48 -62.66 -21.32
C PRO A 932 9.94 -62.19 -21.16
N GLU A 933 10.19 -61.32 -20.18
CA GLU A 933 11.46 -60.60 -19.92
C GLU A 933 12.74 -61.43 -20.12
N GLY A 934 12.78 -62.65 -19.57
CA GLY A 934 13.96 -63.51 -19.63
C GLY A 934 14.35 -63.96 -21.04
N ALA A 935 13.38 -64.09 -21.95
CA ALA A 935 13.64 -64.41 -23.36
C ALA A 935 14.02 -63.16 -24.16
N VAL A 936 13.40 -62.01 -23.84
CA VAL A 936 13.67 -60.72 -24.48
C VAL A 936 15.10 -60.25 -24.21
N LYS A 937 15.58 -60.36 -22.96
CA LYS A 937 16.98 -59.99 -22.63
C LYS A 937 18.01 -60.79 -23.41
N ARG A 938 17.78 -62.10 -23.63
CA ARG A 938 18.67 -62.95 -24.44
C ARG A 938 18.64 -62.54 -25.91
N LEU A 939 17.45 -62.26 -26.44
CA LEU A 939 17.27 -61.81 -27.81
C LEU A 939 17.99 -60.47 -28.06
N LEU A 940 17.80 -59.48 -27.18
CA LEU A 940 18.44 -58.16 -27.28
C LEU A 940 19.97 -58.22 -27.11
N SER A 941 20.49 -59.23 -26.41
CA SER A 941 21.93 -59.48 -26.26
C SER A 941 22.60 -60.16 -27.47
N ALA A 942 21.83 -60.54 -28.51
CA ALA A 942 22.38 -61.15 -29.71
C ALA A 942 23.26 -60.16 -30.51
N THR A 943 24.39 -60.65 -31.04
CA THR A 943 25.38 -59.83 -31.76
C THR A 943 24.85 -59.23 -33.05
N ASP A 944 23.85 -59.83 -33.68
CA ASP A 944 23.36 -59.46 -35.02
C ASP A 944 22.37 -58.27 -35.02
N ILE A 945 22.00 -57.75 -33.84
CA ILE A 945 21.12 -56.58 -33.71
C ILE A 945 21.95 -55.29 -33.65
N THR A 946 21.74 -54.40 -34.61
CA THR A 946 22.43 -53.10 -34.68
C THR A 946 21.83 -52.07 -33.71
N THR A 947 22.60 -51.05 -33.34
CA THR A 947 22.12 -49.96 -32.47
C THR A 947 20.96 -49.17 -33.08
N GLN A 948 20.89 -49.09 -34.42
CA GLN A 948 19.80 -48.43 -35.14
C GLN A 948 18.49 -49.22 -35.05
N ASN A 949 18.57 -50.54 -35.05
CA ASN A 949 17.41 -51.40 -34.83
C ASN A 949 16.86 -51.27 -33.40
N LEU A 950 17.74 -51.11 -32.41
CA LEU A 950 17.34 -50.86 -31.02
C LEU A 950 16.67 -49.48 -30.85
N ASP A 951 17.15 -48.44 -31.55
CA ASP A 951 16.50 -47.12 -31.56
C ASP A 951 15.09 -47.18 -32.18
N GLN A 952 14.91 -47.94 -33.27
CA GLN A 952 13.61 -48.18 -33.88
C GLN A 952 12.65 -48.95 -32.96
N CYS A 953 13.15 -49.97 -32.24
CA CYS A 953 12.34 -50.69 -31.26
C CYS A 953 11.97 -49.81 -30.06
N ALA A 954 12.86 -48.95 -29.59
CA ALA A 954 12.55 -48.00 -28.52
C ALA A 954 11.47 -46.99 -28.97
N ASP A 955 11.53 -46.53 -30.23
CA ASP A 955 10.53 -45.62 -30.82
C ASP A 955 9.15 -46.27 -30.91
N PHE A 956 9.11 -47.53 -31.35
CA PHE A 956 7.89 -48.32 -31.36
C PHE A 956 7.34 -48.56 -29.95
N ALA A 957 8.20 -48.91 -28.98
CA ALA A 957 7.79 -49.11 -27.60
C ALA A 957 7.18 -47.85 -26.99
N TRP A 958 7.80 -46.69 -27.24
CA TRP A 958 7.31 -45.40 -26.75
C TRP A 958 5.99 -44.98 -27.42
N THR A 959 5.87 -45.16 -28.74
CA THR A 959 4.67 -44.80 -29.52
C THR A 959 3.44 -45.62 -29.12
N HIS A 960 3.65 -46.85 -28.63
CA HIS A 960 2.60 -47.80 -28.24
C HIS A 960 2.51 -48.02 -26.71
N HIS A 961 3.07 -47.10 -25.91
CA HIS A 961 3.00 -47.10 -24.44
C HIS A 961 3.48 -48.43 -23.78
N ALA A 962 4.51 -49.05 -24.36
CA ALA A 962 5.12 -50.29 -23.92
C ALA A 962 6.31 -50.04 -22.97
N ASP A 963 6.05 -49.46 -21.79
CA ASP A 963 7.09 -48.97 -20.90
C ASP A 963 8.07 -50.07 -20.45
N HIS A 964 7.60 -51.26 -20.10
CA HIS A 964 8.47 -52.36 -19.66
C HIS A 964 9.48 -52.77 -20.74
N GLN A 965 9.04 -52.88 -21.99
CA GLN A 965 9.88 -53.21 -23.12
C GLN A 965 10.86 -52.08 -23.44
N LEU A 966 10.42 -50.82 -23.32
CA LEU A 966 11.29 -49.64 -23.50
C LEU A 966 12.48 -49.67 -22.52
N PHE A 967 12.24 -49.99 -21.25
CA PHE A 967 13.31 -50.13 -20.25
C PHE A 967 14.28 -51.28 -20.58
N TRP A 968 13.78 -52.43 -21.07
CA TRP A 968 14.64 -53.55 -21.47
C TRP A 968 15.50 -53.24 -22.70
N ILE A 969 14.91 -52.57 -23.70
CA ILE A 969 15.61 -52.15 -24.91
C ILE A 969 16.71 -51.13 -24.54
N PHE A 970 16.39 -50.18 -23.66
CA PHE A 970 17.35 -49.17 -23.24
C PHE A 970 18.52 -49.75 -22.42
N ASP A 971 18.26 -50.72 -21.52
CA ASP A 971 19.34 -51.47 -20.83
C ASP A 971 20.31 -52.11 -21.83
N SER A 972 19.79 -52.67 -22.92
CA SER A 972 20.60 -53.27 -23.99
C SER A 972 21.36 -52.24 -24.82
N ILE A 973 20.78 -51.06 -25.10
CA ILE A 973 21.50 -49.94 -25.74
C ILE A 973 22.73 -49.55 -24.92
N LEU A 974 22.60 -49.52 -23.58
CA LEU A 974 23.70 -49.24 -22.67
C LEU A 974 24.76 -50.37 -22.63
N ASP A 975 24.46 -51.59 -23.07
CA ASP A 975 25.41 -52.73 -23.09
C ASP A 975 26.28 -52.75 -24.35
N ARG A 976 25.93 -51.99 -25.39
CA ARG A 976 26.66 -51.98 -26.66
C ARG A 976 27.98 -51.20 -26.54
N GLN A 977 29.08 -51.80 -26.99
CA GLN A 977 30.41 -51.18 -27.06
C GLN A 977 30.83 -51.02 -28.53
N PRO A 978 31.18 -49.80 -29.01
CA PRO A 978 31.14 -48.53 -28.28
C PRO A 978 29.70 -48.00 -28.08
N MET A 979 29.45 -47.39 -26.92
CA MET A 979 28.14 -46.83 -26.55
C MET A 979 27.81 -45.59 -27.39
N ASN A 980 26.65 -45.56 -28.04
CA ASN A 980 26.21 -44.40 -28.83
C ASN A 980 25.57 -43.33 -27.95
N GLN A 981 26.35 -42.33 -27.55
CA GLN A 981 25.92 -41.24 -26.67
C GLN A 981 24.73 -40.43 -27.24
N GLY A 982 24.64 -40.28 -28.56
CA GLY A 982 23.55 -39.52 -29.20
C GLY A 982 22.17 -40.16 -29.00
N ILE A 983 22.09 -41.49 -29.12
CA ILE A 983 20.85 -42.25 -28.92
C ILE A 983 20.46 -42.24 -27.43
N VAL A 984 21.43 -42.36 -26.53
CA VAL A 984 21.19 -42.31 -25.08
C VAL A 984 20.60 -40.95 -24.66
N LEU A 985 21.18 -39.84 -25.12
CA LEU A 985 20.68 -38.49 -24.81
C LEU A 985 19.31 -38.22 -25.43
N LYS A 986 19.05 -38.70 -26.65
CA LYS A 986 17.72 -38.63 -27.29
C LYS A 986 16.66 -39.25 -26.38
N TRP A 987 16.88 -40.49 -25.93
CA TRP A 987 15.90 -41.21 -25.12
C TRP A 987 15.74 -40.67 -23.70
N LEU A 988 16.79 -40.15 -23.07
CA LEU A 988 16.65 -39.42 -21.80
C LEU A 988 15.83 -38.13 -21.94
N GLY A 989 15.97 -37.43 -23.07
CA GLY A 989 15.15 -36.25 -23.39
C GLY A 989 13.68 -36.61 -23.64
N THR A 990 13.41 -37.76 -24.29
CA THR A 990 12.05 -38.21 -24.63
C THR A 990 11.33 -38.89 -23.45
N HIS A 991 12.03 -39.69 -22.64
CA HIS A 991 11.48 -40.40 -21.49
C HIS A 991 12.44 -40.34 -20.28
N PRO A 992 12.36 -39.28 -19.44
CA PRO A 992 13.34 -39.02 -18.37
C PRO A 992 13.51 -40.16 -17.35
N LEU A 993 12.51 -41.03 -17.16
CA LEU A 993 12.59 -42.17 -16.24
C LEU A 993 13.62 -43.23 -16.66
N LEU A 994 14.08 -43.23 -17.92
CA LEU A 994 15.18 -44.10 -18.36
C LEU A 994 16.52 -43.81 -17.66
N VAL A 995 16.63 -42.68 -16.95
CA VAL A 995 17.79 -42.38 -16.10
C VAL A 995 18.03 -43.49 -15.06
N PHE A 996 16.98 -44.17 -14.58
CA PHE A 996 17.11 -45.27 -13.62
C PHE A 996 17.93 -46.46 -14.16
N CYS A 997 17.87 -46.74 -15.47
CA CYS A 997 18.72 -47.76 -16.10
C CYS A 997 20.21 -47.40 -16.02
N ILE A 998 20.53 -46.12 -16.25
CA ILE A 998 21.91 -45.60 -16.13
C ILE A 998 22.37 -45.66 -14.68
N LEU A 999 21.54 -45.18 -13.76
CA LEU A 999 21.86 -45.19 -12.33
C LEU A 999 22.11 -46.62 -11.84
N LYS A 1000 21.21 -47.56 -12.17
CA LYS A 1000 21.33 -48.98 -11.83
C LYS A 1000 22.63 -49.62 -12.33
N LYS A 1001 23.12 -49.20 -13.50
CA LYS A 1001 24.24 -49.82 -14.19
C LYS A 1001 25.60 -49.21 -13.86
N PHE A 1002 25.65 -47.90 -13.63
CA PHE A 1002 26.91 -47.16 -13.46
C PHE A 1002 27.13 -46.64 -12.03
N LEU A 1003 26.13 -46.69 -11.13
CA LEU A 1003 26.31 -46.42 -9.70
C LEU A 1003 26.53 -47.67 -8.84
N SER A 1004 26.72 -48.87 -9.43
CA SER A 1004 26.92 -50.11 -8.68
C SER A 1004 28.31 -50.26 -8.03
N ASN A 1005 28.90 -49.17 -7.54
CA ASN A 1005 30.07 -49.16 -6.65
C ASN A 1005 29.74 -48.33 -5.39
N ASP A 1006 29.31 -49.04 -4.34
CA ASP A 1006 29.65 -48.83 -2.92
C ASP A 1006 29.50 -47.45 -2.25
N THR A 1007 28.47 -46.65 -2.56
CA THR A 1007 28.05 -45.58 -1.63
C THR A 1007 26.53 -45.45 -1.54
N ASP A 1008 25.97 -45.73 -0.35
CA ASP A 1008 24.56 -45.57 0.08
C ASP A 1008 24.06 -44.11 0.08
N SER A 1009 24.18 -43.41 -1.05
CA SER A 1009 23.66 -42.05 -1.20
C SER A 1009 23.08 -41.85 -2.59
N PHE A 1010 21.78 -41.53 -2.66
CA PHE A 1010 21.15 -41.04 -3.89
C PHE A 1010 21.81 -39.72 -4.30
N PRO A 1011 22.20 -39.54 -5.58
CA PRO A 1011 22.66 -38.24 -6.06
C PRO A 1011 21.53 -37.22 -5.95
N GLU A 1012 21.83 -36.00 -5.48
CA GLU A 1012 20.91 -34.88 -5.63
C GLU A 1012 20.66 -34.59 -7.12
N PRO A 1013 19.43 -34.19 -7.51
CA PRO A 1013 19.13 -33.87 -8.90
C PRO A 1013 19.98 -32.68 -9.35
N TRP A 1014 20.82 -32.93 -10.35
CA TRP A 1014 21.76 -32.05 -11.02
C TRP A 1014 21.39 -30.56 -11.12
N ASP A 1015 22.41 -29.72 -10.89
CA ASP A 1015 22.53 -28.28 -11.20
C ASP A 1015 22.21 -27.91 -12.66
#